data_AF-A0A415HTQ2-F1
#
_entry.id   AF-A0A415HTQ2-F1
#
_cell.length_a   1.000
_cell.length_b   1.000
_cell.length_c   1.000
_cell.angle_alpha   90.00
_cell.angle_beta   90.00
_cell.angle_gamma   90.00
#
_symmetry.space_group_name_H-M   'P 1'
#
loop_
_entity.id
_entity.type
_entity.pdbx_description
1 polymer ?
#
loop_
_entity_poly.entity_id
_entity_poly.type
_entity_poly.pdbx_seq_one_letter_code
_entity_poly.pdbx_strand_id
1 'polypeptide(L)'
;MRQILLGLCLLCLLNNASGQENGREIPLPEKMPQEHPRVLTTPDGKQDTWELIKKEKWAKDVFNKLKERTEVYTNLTEAQPAWLLSRLAMYWKSHATEVYVKGETYDHAGGEKAPYPTVRYTGTRGTAATHGRPKLADVVPYDDDENGNVTFCNNALPERPLESVHPSKTGRNIESLNREILGIACDAAFLYWMTDEEKFAKLAAGVFDTYMTGIYYRNVPIDLNHGHQQTLVGLTSFEVIHEDALHIVVPLYDFLYNYLKTNYPEKMDIYAGAFKKWADNIIANGVPHNNWDLLQARYIMNVGLVLEDNKEYADGKGREYYIDYVLNRSSIRQWSLTRLADYGFDSTTGIWAECPGYSSVVINDYANFANQFDNNLKYDLVKAMPVLSKAVAATPQYLFPNRMICGFGDTHPSYLNTNFFIRMIQNAQANGKTEQENYFTALLKCLNPEIDNEKGEKNNVRVSVNSFFEDKPLSLNPKVKAGKIEDYVSPLFYAPNVSWLVQRNGMHPRHSLMISLNASEGNHMHANGISMELYGKGYVLGPDAGIGLTSYSGLDYAEYYSQFPSHNTVCVDGISSYPVMKSNHSFDLLSCFPASAEPGKEFTSVTYSNVYFREPESRADQTRMMSIVTTGSETGYYVDVFRSRKERGGDKMHDYFYHNLGQTMTLTAADGTDLNLQPTEELAFAGAHLYGYSYLYDKKVAATGKDVKATFTIDMKDKGGDDIVMNLWMKGEPDREVFTALSPMTEGLSRTPGMPYNIKEQPTLTFVARQHGEAWTRPFVAVYEPSTKKEPSAIQSVSYFDAEETVLKDFAGICVKSKNGRTDHIFSLSDATQTATYQGMKVKADYAVVSNEYAGNRTLFLGNGTQLVAPKVTVHTDQAGNVLLEKKQGKWYILSSVPCTVVINGKKIKSGITSQLTLLPV
;
A
#
# COMPACT_ATOMS: atom_id res chain seq x y z
N MET A 1 20.05 14.78 17.46
CA MET A 1 19.25 13.59 17.11
C MET A 1 18.82 12.77 18.33
N ARG A 2 19.70 12.28 19.22
CA ARG A 2 19.27 11.62 20.48
C ARG A 2 18.35 12.49 21.37
N GLN A 3 18.60 13.81 21.43
CA GLN A 3 17.69 14.76 22.11
C GLN A 3 16.40 15.07 21.31
N ILE A 4 16.36 14.78 20.01
CA ILE A 4 15.20 15.02 19.12
C ILE A 4 14.26 13.79 19.13
N LEU A 5 14.81 12.57 19.13
CA LEU A 5 14.05 11.34 19.38
C LEU A 5 13.46 11.31 20.80
N LEU A 6 14.19 11.82 21.80
CA LEU A 6 13.63 12.01 23.14
C LEU A 6 12.49 13.05 23.15
N GLY A 7 12.48 14.03 22.24
CA GLY A 7 11.42 15.03 22.10
C GLY A 7 10.10 14.43 21.60
N LEU A 8 10.13 13.58 20.57
CA LEU A 8 8.94 12.85 20.10
C LEU A 8 8.46 11.80 21.11
N CYS A 9 9.37 11.06 21.77
CA CYS A 9 8.99 10.19 22.88
C CYS A 9 8.39 10.98 24.05
N LEU A 10 8.87 12.19 24.36
CA LEU A 10 8.29 13.06 25.40
C LEU A 10 6.92 13.61 24.99
N LEU A 11 6.71 13.95 23.71
CA LEU A 11 5.39 14.36 23.19
C LEU A 11 4.38 13.21 23.28
N CYS A 12 4.80 11.97 23.00
CA CYS A 12 3.96 10.78 23.19
C CYS A 12 3.73 10.45 24.68
N LEU A 13 4.72 10.67 25.56
CA LEU A 13 4.61 10.36 27.00
C LEU A 13 3.85 11.43 27.80
N LEU A 14 3.95 12.72 27.42
CA LEU A 14 3.19 13.80 28.06
C LEU A 14 1.71 13.77 27.68
N ASN A 15 1.35 13.25 26.49
CA ASN A 15 -0.04 13.03 26.09
C ASN A 15 -0.66 11.75 26.68
N ASN A 16 0.15 10.75 27.05
CA ASN A 16 -0.33 9.57 27.78
C ASN A 16 -0.56 9.83 29.28
N ALA A 17 0.00 10.92 29.83
CA ALA A 17 -0.25 11.35 31.21
C ALA A 17 -1.55 12.17 31.37
N SER A 18 -2.16 12.60 30.27
CA SER A 18 -3.56 13.04 30.20
C SER A 18 -4.43 11.88 29.73
N GLY A 19 -4.73 10.95 30.64
CA GLY A 19 -5.88 10.07 30.42
C GLY A 19 -7.13 10.93 30.19
N GLN A 20 -7.88 10.62 29.13
CA GLN A 20 -9.10 11.28 28.63
C GLN A 20 -8.90 12.57 27.81
N GLU A 21 -8.95 12.48 26.47
CA GLU A 21 -9.79 13.34 25.58
C GLU A 21 -10.20 12.62 24.26
N ASN A 22 -10.29 11.29 24.24
CA ASN A 22 -10.91 10.58 23.11
C ASN A 22 -12.43 10.75 23.21
N GLY A 23 -13.02 11.56 22.33
CA GLY A 23 -14.45 11.88 22.32
C GLY A 23 -14.80 13.37 22.39
N ARG A 24 -13.84 14.28 22.27
CA ARG A 24 -14.17 15.70 22.04
C ARG A 24 -14.45 15.93 20.56
N GLU A 25 -15.67 16.38 20.29
CA GLU A 25 -16.08 16.98 19.03
C GLU A 25 -15.02 18.01 18.59
N ILE A 26 -14.46 17.85 17.39
CA ILE A 26 -13.55 18.82 16.78
C ILE A 26 -14.40 20.06 16.51
N PRO A 27 -14.16 21.20 17.18
CA PRO A 27 -15.00 22.37 17.01
C PRO A 27 -14.89 22.89 15.58
N LEU A 28 -16.02 23.29 15.01
CA LEU A 28 -16.01 24.03 13.76
C LEU A 28 -15.32 25.40 13.96
N PRO A 29 -14.63 25.93 12.93
CA PRO A 29 -14.06 27.27 13.00
C PRO A 29 -15.14 28.32 13.31
N GLU A 30 -14.89 29.18 14.30
CA GLU A 30 -15.84 30.23 14.72
C GLU A 30 -16.15 31.25 13.61
N LYS A 31 -15.25 31.40 12.62
CA LYS A 31 -15.40 32.30 11.48
C LYS A 31 -14.98 31.58 10.21
N MET A 32 -15.92 31.43 9.28
CA MET A 32 -15.66 30.93 7.93
C MET A 32 -15.82 32.07 6.90
N PRO A 33 -15.04 32.08 5.79
CA PRO A 33 -15.16 33.08 4.74
C PRO A 33 -16.60 33.18 4.22
N GLN A 34 -17.12 34.40 4.07
CA GLN A 34 -18.53 34.65 3.72
C GLN A 34 -18.77 35.01 2.24
N GLU A 35 -17.74 35.43 1.51
CA GLU A 35 -17.84 35.82 0.10
C GLU A 35 -17.35 34.71 -0.84
N HIS A 36 -17.80 34.74 -2.09
CA HIS A 36 -17.34 33.84 -3.16
C HIS A 36 -16.37 34.56 -4.13
N PRO A 37 -15.35 33.87 -4.67
CA PRO A 37 -15.00 32.46 -4.45
C PRO A 37 -14.42 32.21 -3.04
N ARG A 38 -14.53 30.99 -2.52
CA ARG A 38 -14.01 30.59 -1.20
C ARG A 38 -13.36 29.19 -1.14
N VAL A 39 -13.42 28.41 -2.22
CA VAL A 39 -12.95 27.02 -2.25
C VAL A 39 -11.49 26.94 -2.67
N LEU A 40 -11.15 27.45 -3.87
CA LEU A 40 -9.76 27.46 -4.36
C LEU A 40 -9.00 28.73 -3.95
N THR A 41 -9.73 29.81 -3.70
CA THR A 41 -9.19 31.13 -3.37
C THR A 41 -10.26 31.97 -2.69
N THR A 42 -9.94 33.22 -2.37
CA THR A 42 -10.87 34.22 -1.82
C THR A 42 -11.04 35.38 -2.81
N PRO A 43 -11.98 36.32 -2.61
CA PRO A 43 -12.09 37.51 -3.48
C PRO A 43 -10.77 38.29 -3.60
N ASP A 44 -10.05 38.47 -2.49
CA ASP A 44 -8.73 39.13 -2.47
C ASP A 44 -7.69 38.38 -3.33
N GLY A 45 -7.84 37.06 -3.46
CA GLY A 45 -6.99 36.23 -4.29
C GLY A 45 -7.06 36.53 -5.79
N LYS A 46 -8.03 37.34 -6.27
CA LYS A 46 -8.05 37.87 -7.65
C LYS A 46 -6.80 38.70 -7.92
N GLN A 47 -6.42 39.55 -6.96
CA GLN A 47 -5.23 40.39 -7.07
C GLN A 47 -3.96 39.54 -7.07
N ASP A 48 -3.83 38.61 -6.12
CA ASP A 48 -2.68 37.70 -6.03
C ASP A 48 -2.49 36.89 -7.32
N THR A 49 -3.58 36.43 -7.92
CA THR A 49 -3.54 35.68 -9.18
C THR A 49 -3.06 36.56 -10.33
N TRP A 50 -3.53 37.81 -10.42
CA TRP A 50 -3.04 38.77 -11.41
C TRP A 50 -1.55 39.10 -11.22
N GLU A 51 -1.09 39.22 -9.97
CA GLU A 51 0.32 39.43 -9.66
C GLU A 51 1.17 38.23 -10.07
N LEU A 52 0.71 37.01 -9.81
CA LEU A 52 1.36 35.77 -10.24
C LEU A 52 1.47 35.70 -11.77
N ILE A 53 0.39 35.97 -12.50
CA ILE A 53 0.36 35.99 -13.97
C ILE A 53 1.31 37.05 -14.54
N LYS A 54 1.43 38.21 -13.89
CA LYS A 54 2.36 39.28 -14.31
C LYS A 54 3.82 38.89 -14.09
N LYS A 55 4.11 38.19 -12.99
CA LYS A 55 5.47 37.89 -12.53
C LYS A 55 6.04 36.62 -13.17
N GLU A 56 5.25 35.56 -13.25
CA GLU A 56 5.72 34.22 -13.61
C GLU A 56 5.36 33.87 -15.06
N LYS A 57 6.36 33.51 -15.87
CA LYS A 57 6.17 33.17 -17.29
C LYS A 57 5.20 31.99 -17.47
N TRP A 58 5.34 30.94 -16.68
CA TRP A 58 4.46 29.76 -16.77
C TRP A 58 3.00 30.12 -16.48
N ALA A 59 2.75 31.02 -15.52
CA ALA A 59 1.40 31.42 -15.13
C ALA A 59 0.75 32.24 -16.25
N LYS A 60 1.52 33.14 -16.87
CA LYS A 60 1.09 33.85 -18.07
C LYS A 60 0.77 32.91 -19.23
N ASP A 61 1.64 31.93 -19.48
CA ASP A 61 1.44 30.95 -20.56
C ASP A 61 0.21 30.08 -20.31
N VAL A 62 -0.02 29.63 -19.06
CA VAL A 62 -1.24 28.88 -18.68
C VAL A 62 -2.48 29.75 -18.86
N PHE A 63 -2.48 30.99 -18.38
CA PHE A 63 -3.62 31.91 -18.51
C PHE A 63 -3.98 32.17 -19.96
N ASN A 64 -2.99 32.48 -20.80
CA ASN A 64 -3.21 32.74 -22.23
C ASN A 64 -3.74 31.50 -22.94
N LYS A 65 -3.17 30.31 -22.70
CA LYS A 65 -3.67 29.06 -23.30
C LYS A 65 -5.07 28.69 -22.83
N LEU A 66 -5.40 28.95 -21.56
CA LEU A 66 -6.77 28.79 -21.05
C LEU A 66 -7.73 29.72 -21.77
N LYS A 67 -7.35 31.00 -21.93
CA LYS A 67 -8.14 31.98 -22.67
C LYS A 67 -8.33 31.58 -24.12
N GLU A 68 -7.26 31.27 -24.85
CA GLU A 68 -7.30 30.83 -26.25
C GLU A 68 -8.20 29.60 -26.43
N ARG A 69 -8.04 28.57 -25.58
CA ARG A 69 -8.89 27.36 -25.61
C ARG A 69 -10.36 27.68 -25.37
N THR A 70 -10.65 28.52 -24.38
CA THR A 70 -12.02 28.86 -23.99
C THR A 70 -12.70 29.77 -25.02
N GLU A 71 -11.94 30.66 -25.67
CA GLU A 71 -12.44 31.54 -26.72
C GLU A 71 -12.96 30.77 -27.93
N VAL A 72 -12.38 29.62 -28.28
CA VAL A 72 -12.93 28.73 -29.33
C VAL A 72 -14.39 28.37 -29.03
N TYR A 73 -14.67 27.94 -27.80
CA TYR A 73 -16.02 27.54 -27.40
C TYR A 73 -16.95 28.73 -27.16
N THR A 74 -16.41 29.86 -26.73
CA THR A 74 -17.17 31.10 -26.59
C THR A 74 -17.66 31.58 -27.96
N ASN A 75 -16.79 31.62 -28.97
CA ASN A 75 -17.15 32.00 -30.34
C ASN A 75 -18.21 31.06 -30.95
N LEU A 76 -18.06 29.74 -30.73
CA LEU A 76 -19.05 28.75 -31.14
C LEU A 76 -20.40 28.98 -30.46
N THR A 77 -20.38 29.37 -29.19
CA THR A 77 -21.59 29.61 -28.39
C THR A 77 -22.23 30.97 -28.69
N GLU A 78 -21.46 31.99 -29.06
CA GLU A 78 -21.99 33.25 -29.58
C GLU A 78 -22.74 33.03 -30.91
N ALA A 79 -22.20 32.17 -31.78
CA ALA A 79 -22.87 31.79 -33.04
C ALA A 79 -24.06 30.85 -32.82
N GLN A 80 -23.95 29.92 -31.86
CA GLN A 80 -24.98 28.95 -31.52
C GLN A 80 -25.04 28.79 -29.98
N PRO A 81 -25.94 29.51 -29.27
CA PRO A 81 -25.98 29.57 -27.81
C PRO A 81 -26.03 28.23 -27.07
N ALA A 82 -26.53 27.18 -27.73
CA ALA A 82 -26.60 25.85 -27.16
C ALA A 82 -25.41 24.93 -27.54
N TRP A 83 -24.42 25.39 -28.29
CA TRP A 83 -23.40 24.52 -28.91
C TRP A 83 -22.74 23.59 -27.90
N LEU A 84 -22.26 24.14 -26.78
CA LEU A 84 -21.58 23.37 -25.74
C LEU A 84 -22.57 22.61 -24.84
N LEU A 85 -23.61 23.27 -24.34
CA LEU A 85 -24.57 22.64 -23.41
C LEU A 85 -25.33 21.47 -24.07
N SER A 86 -25.66 21.55 -25.36
CA SER A 86 -26.38 20.49 -26.08
C SER A 86 -25.59 19.19 -26.19
N ARG A 87 -24.28 19.22 -25.95
CA ARG A 87 -23.38 18.06 -26.02
C ARG A 87 -23.17 17.39 -24.66
N LEU A 88 -23.76 17.93 -23.59
CA LEU A 88 -23.85 17.20 -22.33
C LEU A 88 -24.61 15.89 -22.57
N ALA A 89 -24.12 14.81 -21.98
CA ALA A 89 -24.84 13.55 -21.93
C ALA A 89 -25.99 13.69 -20.90
N MET A 90 -27.16 14.02 -21.41
CA MET A 90 -28.40 14.21 -20.67
C MET A 90 -29.52 13.37 -21.29
N TYR A 91 -30.55 13.08 -20.50
CA TYR A 91 -31.82 12.55 -20.95
C TYR A 91 -32.66 13.69 -21.56
N TRP A 92 -32.25 14.19 -22.73
CA TRP A 92 -32.79 15.38 -23.40
C TRP A 92 -34.26 15.29 -23.81
N LYS A 93 -34.74 14.11 -24.23
CA LYS A 93 -36.11 13.87 -24.68
C LYS A 93 -36.96 13.24 -23.58
N SER A 94 -36.37 12.26 -22.90
CA SER A 94 -37.05 11.45 -21.87
C SER A 94 -37.20 12.19 -20.53
N HIS A 95 -36.23 13.04 -20.16
CA HIS A 95 -36.11 13.67 -18.84
C HIS A 95 -36.28 12.64 -17.70
N ALA A 96 -35.66 11.47 -17.85
CA ALA A 96 -35.80 10.35 -16.92
C ALA A 96 -35.40 10.74 -15.48
N THR A 97 -36.28 10.52 -14.52
CA THR A 97 -36.00 10.76 -13.10
C THR A 97 -35.31 9.58 -12.43
N GLU A 98 -35.59 8.37 -12.90
CA GLU A 98 -35.07 7.11 -12.37
C GLU A 98 -34.02 6.49 -13.28
N VAL A 99 -33.01 5.88 -12.67
CA VAL A 99 -31.97 5.09 -13.34
C VAL A 99 -31.89 3.74 -12.66
N TYR A 100 -31.76 2.67 -13.45
CA TYR A 100 -31.69 1.30 -12.97
C TYR A 100 -30.36 0.66 -13.35
N VAL A 101 -29.77 -0.07 -12.40
CA VAL A 101 -28.56 -0.88 -12.61
C VAL A 101 -28.86 -2.34 -12.30
N LYS A 102 -28.08 -3.24 -12.87
CA LYS A 102 -28.16 -4.68 -12.61
C LYS A 102 -26.75 -5.26 -12.45
N GLY A 103 -26.37 -5.56 -11.21
CA GLY A 103 -24.98 -5.87 -10.90
C GLY A 103 -24.13 -4.63 -11.13
N GLU A 104 -22.96 -4.76 -11.76
CA GLU A 104 -22.02 -3.65 -11.97
C GLU A 104 -22.25 -2.88 -13.28
N THR A 105 -23.48 -2.92 -13.81
CA THR A 105 -23.79 -2.46 -15.17
C THR A 105 -25.10 -1.68 -15.21
N TYR A 106 -25.12 -0.60 -15.99
CA TYR A 106 -26.33 0.14 -16.34
C TYR A 106 -27.34 -0.75 -17.07
N ASP A 107 -28.60 -0.69 -16.66
CA ASP A 107 -29.69 -1.43 -17.27
C ASP A 107 -30.57 -0.50 -18.14
N HIS A 108 -31.29 0.44 -17.53
CA HIS A 108 -32.14 1.41 -18.26
C HIS A 108 -32.45 2.65 -17.42
N ALA A 109 -33.17 3.62 -18.00
CA ALA A 109 -33.68 4.81 -17.32
C ALA A 109 -35.17 5.01 -17.60
N GLY A 110 -35.87 5.67 -16.68
CA GLY A 110 -37.32 5.89 -16.76
C GLY A 110 -37.85 6.79 -15.66
N GLY A 111 -39.03 6.46 -15.12
CA GLY A 111 -39.70 7.24 -14.08
C GLY A 111 -40.61 8.34 -14.62
N GLU A 112 -41.11 9.18 -13.71
CA GLU A 112 -41.90 10.35 -14.10
C GLU A 112 -41.04 11.35 -14.87
N LYS A 113 -41.61 11.97 -15.90
CA LYS A 113 -40.88 12.94 -16.73
C LYS A 113 -40.58 14.21 -15.92
N ALA A 114 -39.30 14.48 -15.67
CA ALA A 114 -38.89 15.72 -14.99
C ALA A 114 -39.22 16.97 -15.82
N PRO A 115 -39.40 18.14 -15.18
CA PRO A 115 -39.63 19.40 -15.89
C PRO A 115 -38.44 19.84 -16.76
N TYR A 116 -37.23 19.34 -16.48
CA TYR A 116 -36.00 19.62 -17.22
C TYR A 116 -35.23 18.33 -17.53
N PRO A 117 -34.39 18.31 -18.58
CA PRO A 117 -33.49 17.19 -18.86
C PRO A 117 -32.61 16.84 -17.66
N THR A 118 -32.44 15.54 -17.40
CA THR A 118 -31.65 15.00 -16.28
C THR A 118 -30.33 14.42 -16.77
N VAL A 119 -29.33 14.30 -15.90
CA VAL A 119 -27.99 13.82 -16.28
C VAL A 119 -27.97 12.31 -16.56
N ARG A 120 -27.35 11.88 -17.67
CA ARG A 120 -27.16 10.45 -17.99
C ARG A 120 -26.17 9.77 -17.05
N TYR A 121 -26.48 8.53 -16.68
CA TYR A 121 -25.64 7.71 -15.81
C TYR A 121 -24.51 7.01 -16.57
N THR A 122 -23.47 6.61 -15.84
CA THR A 122 -22.33 5.86 -16.36
C THR A 122 -22.73 4.45 -16.82
N GLY A 123 -21.90 3.83 -17.67
CA GLY A 123 -22.21 2.53 -18.29
C GLY A 123 -21.97 1.32 -17.39
N THR A 124 -20.81 1.26 -16.73
CA THR A 124 -20.43 0.17 -15.82
C THR A 124 -19.56 0.68 -14.67
N ARG A 125 -19.34 -0.16 -13.65
CA ARG A 125 -18.41 0.11 -12.54
C ARG A 125 -16.96 0.25 -13.04
N GLY A 126 -16.54 -0.65 -13.92
CA GLY A 126 -15.18 -0.70 -14.46
C GLY A 126 -14.91 0.27 -15.62
N THR A 127 -13.64 0.45 -15.98
CA THR A 127 -13.23 1.30 -17.11
C THR A 127 -13.32 0.60 -18.47
N ALA A 128 -13.48 -0.73 -18.48
CA ALA A 128 -13.56 -1.52 -19.70
C ALA A 128 -14.74 -1.07 -20.57
N ALA A 129 -14.45 -0.68 -21.81
CA ALA A 129 -15.42 -0.15 -22.75
C ALA A 129 -15.12 -0.64 -24.17
N THR A 130 -16.12 -1.21 -24.84
CA THR A 130 -16.02 -1.50 -26.28
C THR A 130 -16.24 -0.24 -27.11
N HIS A 131 -16.92 0.78 -26.55
CA HIS A 131 -17.19 2.04 -27.22
C HIS A 131 -16.63 3.22 -26.41
N GLY A 132 -15.72 3.99 -27.01
CA GLY A 132 -15.08 5.14 -26.41
C GLY A 132 -15.81 6.45 -26.73
N ARG A 133 -15.68 7.46 -25.86
CA ARG A 133 -16.24 8.78 -26.13
C ARG A 133 -15.67 9.39 -27.43
N PRO A 134 -16.49 10.06 -28.25
CA PRO A 134 -16.02 10.77 -29.44
C PRO A 134 -15.30 12.07 -29.07
N LYS A 135 -14.69 12.74 -30.05
CA LYS A 135 -14.22 14.13 -29.87
C LYS A 135 -15.43 15.04 -29.65
N LEU A 136 -15.27 16.11 -28.88
CA LEU A 136 -16.38 16.99 -28.52
C LEU A 136 -17.13 17.57 -29.73
N ALA A 137 -16.42 17.92 -30.82
CA ALA A 137 -17.04 18.42 -32.04
C ALA A 137 -17.98 17.39 -32.71
N ASP A 138 -17.65 16.11 -32.58
CA ASP A 138 -18.35 14.97 -33.19
C ASP A 138 -19.47 14.42 -32.29
N VAL A 139 -19.61 14.92 -31.05
CA VAL A 139 -20.74 14.59 -30.18
C VAL A 139 -22.03 15.09 -30.82
N VAL A 140 -23.01 14.19 -30.95
CA VAL A 140 -24.34 14.51 -31.47
C VAL A 140 -25.05 15.47 -30.50
N PRO A 141 -25.46 16.68 -30.94
CA PRO A 141 -26.21 17.60 -30.10
C PRO A 141 -27.56 16.99 -29.69
N TYR A 142 -27.91 17.13 -28.41
CA TYR A 142 -29.14 16.61 -27.81
C TYR A 142 -29.32 15.09 -28.01
N ASP A 143 -28.23 14.32 -27.93
CA ASP A 143 -28.23 12.85 -28.10
C ASP A 143 -29.11 12.17 -27.03
N ASP A 144 -30.36 11.87 -27.39
CA ASP A 144 -31.32 11.10 -26.59
C ASP A 144 -32.37 10.41 -27.48
N ASP A 145 -32.03 9.23 -28.00
CA ASP A 145 -32.97 8.42 -28.77
C ASP A 145 -34.02 7.73 -27.89
N GLU A 146 -35.01 7.09 -28.52
CA GLU A 146 -36.15 6.46 -27.81
C GLU A 146 -35.74 5.25 -26.96
N ASN A 147 -34.55 4.69 -27.20
CA ASN A 147 -33.99 3.57 -26.46
C ASN A 147 -33.04 4.02 -25.33
N GLY A 148 -32.75 5.32 -25.24
CA GLY A 148 -31.78 5.87 -24.29
C GLY A 148 -30.32 5.54 -24.62
N ASN A 149 -30.02 5.24 -25.89
CA ASN A 149 -28.65 4.94 -26.33
C ASN A 149 -27.80 6.21 -26.43
N VAL A 150 -26.48 6.00 -26.49
CA VAL A 150 -25.44 7.02 -26.71
C VAL A 150 -24.69 6.75 -28.01
N THR A 151 -24.28 7.79 -28.71
CA THR A 151 -23.56 7.67 -29.99
C THR A 151 -22.04 7.79 -29.81
N PHE A 152 -21.35 6.66 -29.62
CA PHE A 152 -19.92 6.60 -29.25
C PHE A 152 -19.07 5.85 -30.30
N CYS A 153 -17.74 6.00 -30.24
CA CYS A 153 -16.80 5.39 -31.18
C CYS A 153 -16.55 3.91 -30.85
N ASN A 154 -16.81 3.00 -31.80
CA ASN A 154 -16.51 1.57 -31.63
C ASN A 154 -14.99 1.32 -31.64
N ASN A 155 -14.38 1.04 -30.48
CA ASN A 155 -12.93 0.88 -30.35
C ASN A 155 -12.41 -0.45 -30.89
N ALA A 156 -13.29 -1.42 -31.16
CA ALA A 156 -12.89 -2.71 -31.71
C ALA A 156 -12.61 -2.66 -33.21
N LEU A 157 -13.04 -1.58 -33.90
CA LEU A 157 -12.86 -1.41 -35.34
C LEU A 157 -11.76 -0.39 -35.66
N PRO A 158 -10.90 -0.63 -36.67
CA PRO A 158 -9.78 0.26 -37.01
C PRO A 158 -10.18 1.72 -37.25
N GLU A 159 -11.33 1.96 -37.91
CA GLU A 159 -11.81 3.30 -38.28
C GLU A 159 -12.60 3.99 -37.15
N ARG A 160 -12.84 3.30 -36.02
CA ARG A 160 -13.59 3.80 -34.86
C ARG A 160 -14.89 4.55 -35.21
N PRO A 161 -15.81 3.94 -36.00
CA PRO A 161 -17.03 4.59 -36.43
C PRO A 161 -17.93 4.99 -35.25
N LEU A 162 -18.72 6.04 -35.44
CA LEU A 162 -19.78 6.43 -34.50
C LEU A 162 -20.95 5.45 -34.62
N GLU A 163 -21.32 4.84 -33.51
CA GLU A 163 -22.42 3.88 -33.41
C GLU A 163 -23.34 4.26 -32.24
N SER A 164 -24.65 4.22 -32.46
CA SER A 164 -25.63 4.28 -31.37
C SER A 164 -25.58 2.96 -30.62
N VAL A 165 -25.23 3.03 -29.33
CA VAL A 165 -24.97 1.86 -28.49
C VAL A 165 -25.61 2.01 -27.12
N HIS A 166 -25.98 0.87 -26.53
CA HIS A 166 -26.46 0.82 -25.16
C HIS A 166 -25.39 1.34 -24.17
N PRO A 167 -25.76 2.16 -23.16
CA PRO A 167 -24.80 2.76 -22.23
C PRO A 167 -23.86 1.75 -21.55
N SER A 168 -24.31 0.53 -21.30
CA SER A 168 -23.50 -0.56 -20.70
C SER A 168 -22.24 -0.94 -21.50
N LYS A 169 -22.09 -0.51 -22.75
CA LYS A 169 -20.90 -0.78 -23.58
C LYS A 169 -19.81 0.30 -23.48
N THR A 170 -20.08 1.36 -22.71
CA THR A 170 -19.25 2.56 -22.70
C THR A 170 -18.31 2.68 -21.50
N GLY A 171 -18.39 1.75 -20.53
CA GLY A 171 -17.63 1.87 -19.28
C GLY A 171 -17.93 3.19 -18.59
N ARG A 172 -16.88 3.95 -18.25
CA ARG A 172 -16.96 5.28 -17.61
C ARG A 172 -16.92 6.47 -18.59
N ASN A 173 -17.17 6.25 -19.88
CA ASN A 173 -17.00 7.29 -20.89
C ASN A 173 -18.11 8.37 -20.87
N ILE A 174 -19.32 8.06 -20.40
CA ILE A 174 -20.44 9.03 -20.31
C ILE A 174 -20.13 10.14 -19.31
N GLU A 175 -19.76 9.77 -18.07
CA GLU A 175 -19.32 10.74 -17.06
C GLU A 175 -18.03 11.47 -17.50
N SER A 176 -17.12 10.80 -18.22
CA SER A 176 -15.90 11.42 -18.75
C SER A 176 -16.19 12.53 -19.75
N LEU A 177 -17.18 12.33 -20.64
CA LEU A 177 -17.64 13.36 -21.59
C LEU A 177 -18.21 14.58 -20.85
N ASN A 178 -19.10 14.34 -19.87
CA ASN A 178 -19.65 15.43 -19.07
C ASN A 178 -18.57 16.20 -18.31
N ARG A 179 -17.57 15.51 -17.75
CA ARG A 179 -16.42 16.14 -17.07
C ARG A 179 -15.58 17.02 -18.01
N GLU A 180 -15.41 16.63 -19.27
CA GLU A 180 -14.73 17.49 -20.26
C GLU A 180 -15.49 18.80 -20.48
N ILE A 181 -16.81 18.72 -20.69
CA ILE A 181 -17.67 19.88 -20.93
C ILE A 181 -17.73 20.80 -19.69
N LEU A 182 -17.88 20.22 -18.51
CA LEU A 182 -17.83 20.94 -17.24
C LEU A 182 -16.47 21.60 -17.01
N GLY A 183 -15.38 20.96 -17.44
CA GLY A 183 -14.03 21.53 -17.37
C GLY A 183 -13.91 22.80 -18.22
N ILE A 184 -14.45 22.79 -19.44
CA ILE A 184 -14.49 23.98 -20.30
C ILE A 184 -15.32 25.10 -19.65
N ALA A 185 -16.46 24.76 -19.06
CA ALA A 185 -17.28 25.73 -18.34
C ALA A 185 -16.56 26.30 -17.10
N CYS A 186 -15.82 25.47 -16.36
CA CYS A 186 -15.01 25.89 -15.21
C CYS A 186 -13.90 26.86 -15.63
N ASP A 187 -13.21 26.60 -16.74
CA ASP A 187 -12.21 27.52 -17.30
C ASP A 187 -12.86 28.87 -17.63
N ALA A 188 -14.06 28.87 -18.24
CA ALA A 188 -14.81 30.08 -18.56
C ALA A 188 -15.26 30.85 -17.31
N ALA A 189 -15.74 30.17 -16.26
CA ALA A 189 -16.10 30.82 -15.00
C ALA A 189 -14.89 31.49 -14.33
N PHE A 190 -13.73 30.83 -14.31
CA PHE A 190 -12.48 31.43 -13.82
C PHE A 190 -12.07 32.65 -14.67
N LEU A 191 -12.12 32.55 -16.00
CA LEU A 191 -11.78 33.68 -16.88
C LEU A 191 -12.72 34.86 -16.68
N TYR A 192 -14.03 34.61 -16.52
CA TYR A 192 -14.99 35.66 -16.16
C TYR A 192 -14.62 36.32 -14.83
N TRP A 193 -14.34 35.53 -13.79
CA TRP A 193 -13.93 36.06 -12.49
C TRP A 193 -12.67 36.93 -12.61
N MET A 194 -11.71 36.56 -13.46
CA MET A 194 -10.48 37.32 -13.66
C MET A 194 -10.67 38.59 -14.50
N THR A 195 -11.43 38.54 -15.60
CA THR A 195 -11.48 39.60 -16.63
C THR A 195 -12.77 40.41 -16.67
N ASP A 196 -13.82 39.95 -15.98
CA ASP A 196 -15.17 40.53 -15.99
C ASP A 196 -15.84 40.51 -17.39
N GLU A 197 -15.30 39.74 -18.35
CA GLU A 197 -15.86 39.59 -19.71
C GLU A 197 -17.11 38.66 -19.70
N GLU A 198 -18.30 39.24 -19.88
CA GLU A 198 -19.60 38.54 -19.75
C GLU A 198 -19.78 37.34 -20.70
N LYS A 199 -19.08 37.33 -21.85
CA LYS A 199 -19.11 36.21 -22.81
C LYS A 199 -18.71 34.87 -22.17
N PHE A 200 -17.75 34.90 -21.24
CA PHE A 200 -17.31 33.71 -20.52
C PHE A 200 -18.33 33.26 -19.47
N ALA A 201 -18.99 34.21 -18.79
CA ALA A 201 -20.06 33.91 -17.84
C ALA A 201 -21.26 33.24 -18.52
N LYS A 202 -21.65 33.70 -19.72
CA LYS A 202 -22.75 33.11 -20.50
C LYS A 202 -22.48 31.66 -20.88
N LEU A 203 -21.27 31.38 -21.39
CA LEU A 203 -20.84 30.00 -21.71
C LEU A 203 -20.89 29.11 -20.45
N ALA A 204 -20.31 29.57 -19.35
CA ALA A 204 -20.24 28.82 -18.10
C ALA A 204 -21.64 28.58 -17.50
N ALA A 205 -22.48 29.61 -17.42
CA ALA A 205 -23.81 29.55 -16.82
C ALA A 205 -24.74 28.60 -17.57
N GLY A 206 -24.73 28.61 -18.90
CA GLY A 206 -25.59 27.71 -19.70
C GLY A 206 -25.29 26.23 -19.45
N VAL A 207 -24.00 25.87 -19.36
CA VAL A 207 -23.58 24.50 -19.04
C VAL A 207 -23.89 24.15 -17.58
N PHE A 208 -23.54 25.04 -16.65
CA PHE A 208 -23.72 24.82 -15.22
C PHE A 208 -25.19 24.66 -14.83
N ASP A 209 -26.06 25.59 -15.24
CA ASP A 209 -27.51 25.52 -14.94
C ASP A 209 -28.11 24.24 -15.49
N THR A 210 -27.85 23.92 -16.77
CA THR A 210 -28.39 22.72 -17.42
C THR A 210 -28.00 21.45 -16.66
N TYR A 211 -26.72 21.32 -16.30
CA TYR A 211 -26.22 20.14 -15.62
C TYR A 211 -26.73 20.04 -14.18
N MET A 212 -26.64 21.11 -13.40
CA MET A 212 -27.02 21.11 -11.98
C MET A 212 -28.53 21.01 -11.78
N THR A 213 -29.33 21.68 -12.62
CA THR A 213 -30.78 21.48 -12.66
C THR A 213 -31.11 20.02 -13.00
N GLY A 214 -30.40 19.40 -13.95
CA GLY A 214 -30.60 18.00 -14.28
C GLY A 214 -30.25 17.01 -13.16
N ILE A 215 -29.29 17.34 -12.30
CA ILE A 215 -28.99 16.55 -11.10
C ILE A 215 -30.07 16.75 -10.04
N TYR A 216 -30.51 17.99 -9.83
CA TYR A 216 -31.57 18.30 -8.88
C TYR A 216 -32.83 17.47 -9.13
N TYR A 217 -33.22 17.25 -10.38
CA TYR A 217 -34.42 16.47 -10.71
C TYR A 217 -34.22 14.96 -10.81
N ARG A 218 -32.98 14.46 -10.75
CA ARG A 218 -32.71 13.01 -10.84
C ARG A 218 -32.68 12.36 -9.46
N ASN A 219 -33.17 11.13 -9.37
CA ASN A 219 -33.14 10.32 -8.17
C ASN A 219 -31.88 9.43 -8.12
N VAL A 220 -31.63 8.86 -6.93
CA VAL A 220 -30.53 7.93 -6.73
C VAL A 220 -30.80 6.66 -7.55
N PRO A 221 -29.81 6.10 -8.28
CA PRO A 221 -30.02 4.88 -9.04
C PRO A 221 -30.51 3.70 -8.19
N ILE A 222 -31.29 2.83 -8.81
CA ILE A 222 -31.90 1.64 -8.18
C ILE A 222 -31.22 0.38 -8.70
N ASP A 223 -30.68 -0.44 -7.80
CA ASP A 223 -30.17 -1.77 -8.15
C ASP A 223 -31.33 -2.78 -8.22
N LEU A 224 -31.59 -3.26 -9.43
CA LEU A 224 -32.63 -4.25 -9.71
C LEU A 224 -32.35 -5.62 -9.08
N ASN A 225 -31.10 -5.90 -8.70
CA ASN A 225 -30.79 -7.11 -7.94
C ASN A 225 -31.09 -6.97 -6.44
N HIS A 226 -31.40 -5.76 -5.96
CA HIS A 226 -31.49 -5.44 -4.53
C HIS A 226 -30.24 -5.89 -3.75
N GLY A 227 -29.06 -5.79 -4.37
CA GLY A 227 -27.80 -6.30 -3.85
C GLY A 227 -26.90 -5.21 -3.26
N HIS A 228 -25.65 -5.59 -2.98
CA HIS A 228 -24.65 -4.68 -2.42
C HIS A 228 -24.39 -3.44 -3.28
N GLN A 229 -24.60 -3.52 -4.59
CA GLN A 229 -24.36 -2.41 -5.52
C GLN A 229 -25.24 -1.20 -5.19
N GLN A 230 -26.48 -1.39 -4.71
CA GLN A 230 -27.33 -0.30 -4.22
C GLN A 230 -26.64 0.58 -3.18
N THR A 231 -25.75 0.00 -2.39
CA THR A 231 -25.06 0.71 -1.30
C THR A 231 -23.81 1.43 -1.77
N LEU A 232 -23.45 1.32 -3.06
CA LEU A 232 -22.26 1.95 -3.64
C LEU A 232 -22.64 3.05 -4.66
N VAL A 233 -23.89 3.07 -5.15
CA VAL A 233 -24.28 3.92 -6.29
C VAL A 233 -24.01 5.40 -6.07
N GLY A 234 -23.27 5.97 -7.02
CA GLY A 234 -23.20 7.42 -7.18
C GLY A 234 -24.47 7.98 -7.79
N LEU A 235 -24.59 9.30 -7.79
CA LEU A 235 -25.44 9.99 -8.74
C LEU A 235 -24.84 9.87 -10.13
N THR A 236 -23.62 10.32 -10.44
CA THR A 236 -23.16 10.38 -11.86
C THR A 236 -22.24 9.26 -12.28
N SER A 237 -21.61 8.64 -11.30
CA SER A 237 -20.73 7.48 -11.45
C SER A 237 -21.33 6.25 -10.81
N PHE A 238 -20.77 5.08 -11.14
CA PHE A 238 -21.25 3.83 -10.54
C PHE A 238 -20.99 3.79 -9.04
N GLU A 239 -19.84 4.30 -8.60
CA GLU A 239 -19.44 4.32 -7.20
C GLU A 239 -19.39 5.76 -6.68
N VAL A 240 -19.83 5.99 -5.44
CA VAL A 240 -19.75 7.31 -4.78
C VAL A 240 -18.33 7.88 -4.69
N ILE A 241 -17.30 7.03 -4.70
CA ILE A 241 -15.89 7.44 -4.72
C ILE A 241 -15.44 8.02 -6.07
N HIS A 242 -16.29 7.96 -7.08
CA HIS A 242 -16.02 8.38 -8.45
C HIS A 242 -16.83 9.59 -8.90
N GLU A 243 -17.43 10.32 -7.95
CA GLU A 243 -18.13 11.59 -8.19
C GLU A 243 -17.18 12.74 -8.53
N ASP A 244 -16.19 12.47 -9.39
CA ASP A 244 -15.13 13.36 -9.84
C ASP A 244 -15.68 14.67 -10.45
N ALA A 245 -16.94 14.67 -10.92
CA ALA A 245 -17.62 15.86 -11.39
C ALA A 245 -17.69 16.95 -10.31
N LEU A 246 -17.82 16.59 -9.03
CA LEU A 246 -17.82 17.53 -7.90
C LEU A 246 -16.52 18.32 -7.79
N HIS A 247 -15.37 17.73 -8.15
CA HIS A 247 -14.09 18.45 -8.22
C HIS A 247 -14.07 19.56 -9.27
N ILE A 248 -15.04 19.58 -10.21
CA ILE A 248 -15.13 20.55 -11.30
C ILE A 248 -16.32 21.50 -11.07
N VAL A 249 -17.50 20.99 -10.73
CA VAL A 249 -18.70 21.81 -10.58
C VAL A 249 -18.63 22.75 -9.38
N VAL A 250 -17.90 22.36 -8.32
CA VAL A 250 -17.72 23.21 -7.14
C VAL A 250 -16.93 24.47 -7.48
N PRO A 251 -15.69 24.41 -8.02
CA PRO A 251 -14.98 25.63 -8.41
C PRO A 251 -15.68 26.41 -9.54
N LEU A 252 -16.36 25.73 -10.47
CA LEU A 252 -17.19 26.36 -11.50
C LEU A 252 -18.29 27.24 -10.86
N TYR A 253 -19.08 26.69 -9.93
CA TYR A 253 -20.10 27.44 -9.20
C TYR A 253 -19.50 28.58 -8.39
N ASP A 254 -18.40 28.31 -7.68
CA ASP A 254 -17.75 29.25 -6.77
C ASP A 254 -17.25 30.51 -7.48
N PHE A 255 -16.60 30.37 -8.65
CA PHE A 255 -16.19 31.51 -9.48
C PHE A 255 -17.37 32.23 -10.14
N LEU A 256 -18.44 31.51 -10.47
CA LEU A 256 -19.61 32.06 -11.17
C LEU A 256 -20.71 32.59 -10.24
N TYR A 257 -20.57 32.38 -8.92
CA TYR A 257 -21.63 32.58 -7.92
C TYR A 257 -22.35 33.93 -8.04
N ASN A 258 -21.60 35.03 -8.11
CA ASN A 258 -22.19 36.38 -8.15
C ASN A 258 -23.00 36.60 -9.44
N TYR A 259 -22.54 36.03 -10.56
CA TYR A 259 -23.28 36.08 -11.82
C TYR A 259 -24.56 35.26 -11.74
N LEU A 260 -24.51 34.05 -11.16
CA LEU A 260 -25.69 33.19 -10.97
C LEU A 260 -26.71 33.84 -10.03
N LYS A 261 -26.27 34.39 -8.90
CA LYS A 261 -27.14 35.08 -7.95
C LYS A 261 -27.87 36.27 -8.56
N THR A 262 -27.23 36.95 -9.51
CA THR A 262 -27.81 38.11 -10.21
C THR A 262 -28.76 37.70 -11.33
N ASN A 263 -28.40 36.69 -12.12
CA ASN A 263 -29.09 36.35 -13.38
C ASN A 263 -30.01 35.13 -13.30
N TYR A 264 -29.84 34.28 -12.27
CA TYR A 264 -30.62 33.07 -12.00
C TYR A 264 -31.03 32.97 -10.51
N PRO A 265 -31.52 34.06 -9.87
CA PRO A 265 -31.82 34.06 -8.44
C PRO A 265 -32.81 32.96 -8.02
N GLU A 266 -33.77 32.62 -8.87
CA GLU A 266 -34.77 31.58 -8.65
C GLU A 266 -34.21 30.14 -8.72
N LYS A 267 -33.00 29.98 -9.26
CA LYS A 267 -32.32 28.67 -9.38
C LYS A 267 -31.32 28.42 -8.25
N MET A 268 -31.01 29.41 -7.41
CA MET A 268 -30.02 29.26 -6.34
C MET A 268 -30.36 28.12 -5.38
N ASP A 269 -31.64 27.95 -5.03
CA ASP A 269 -32.11 26.83 -4.21
C ASP A 269 -32.01 25.49 -4.92
N ILE A 270 -32.18 25.46 -6.25
CA ILE A 270 -32.00 24.26 -7.08
C ILE A 270 -30.53 23.84 -7.08
N TYR A 271 -29.61 24.79 -7.25
CA TYR A 271 -28.17 24.50 -7.25
C TYR A 271 -27.70 24.00 -5.88
N ALA A 272 -28.11 24.66 -4.80
CA ALA A 272 -27.83 24.20 -3.44
C ALA A 272 -28.44 22.81 -3.19
N GLY A 273 -29.70 22.58 -3.60
CA GLY A 273 -30.37 21.29 -3.48
C GLY A 273 -29.66 20.16 -4.24
N ALA A 274 -29.11 20.44 -5.43
CA ALA A 274 -28.33 19.46 -6.19
C ALA A 274 -27.02 19.08 -5.46
N PHE A 275 -26.28 20.05 -4.93
CA PHE A 275 -25.08 19.78 -4.14
C PHE A 275 -25.39 18.97 -2.87
N LYS A 276 -26.45 19.35 -2.14
CA LYS A 276 -26.91 18.63 -0.95
C LYS A 276 -27.33 17.21 -1.26
N LYS A 277 -28.08 16.99 -2.36
CA LYS A 277 -28.47 15.66 -2.83
C LYS A 277 -27.25 14.78 -3.10
N TRP A 278 -26.21 15.33 -3.72
CA TRP A 278 -24.94 14.63 -3.92
C TRP A 278 -24.29 14.22 -2.60
N ALA A 279 -24.10 15.18 -1.69
CA ALA A 279 -23.48 14.91 -0.39
C ALA A 279 -24.30 13.92 0.44
N ASP A 280 -25.63 14.05 0.46
CA ASP A 280 -26.53 13.13 1.16
C ASP A 280 -26.48 11.73 0.54
N ASN A 281 -26.38 11.58 -0.79
CA ASN A 281 -26.18 10.29 -1.44
C ASN A 281 -24.84 9.65 -1.03
N ILE A 282 -23.76 10.44 -1.00
CA ILE A 282 -22.43 9.99 -0.59
C ILE A 282 -22.38 9.65 0.91
N ILE A 283 -23.19 10.30 1.76
CA ILE A 283 -23.30 9.95 3.18
C ILE A 283 -24.11 8.65 3.37
N ALA A 284 -25.11 8.43 2.51
CA ALA A 284 -26.02 7.29 2.59
C ALA A 284 -25.45 6.00 1.97
N ASN A 285 -24.50 6.12 1.05
CA ASN A 285 -23.87 5.04 0.29
C ASN A 285 -22.35 5.08 0.43
N GLY A 286 -21.67 3.95 0.30
CA GLY A 286 -20.23 3.87 0.45
C GLY A 286 -19.69 2.71 1.27
N VAL A 287 -18.40 2.78 1.55
CA VAL A 287 -17.72 1.87 2.49
C VAL A 287 -17.02 2.71 3.56
N PRO A 288 -17.40 2.59 4.84
CA PRO A 288 -17.00 3.55 5.87
C PRO A 288 -15.65 3.25 6.54
N HIS A 289 -15.08 2.07 6.31
CA HIS A 289 -14.02 1.51 7.16
C HIS A 289 -12.73 1.21 6.37
N ASN A 290 -12.55 1.87 5.23
CA ASN A 290 -11.36 1.77 4.37
C ASN A 290 -11.13 3.09 3.62
N ASN A 291 -10.17 3.09 2.69
CA ASN A 291 -9.85 4.23 1.83
C ASN A 291 -11.04 4.90 1.14
N TRP A 292 -12.17 4.22 0.91
CA TRP A 292 -13.37 4.84 0.33
C TRP A 292 -13.90 5.99 1.17
N ASP A 293 -13.84 5.85 2.49
CA ASP A 293 -14.40 6.82 3.42
C ASP A 293 -13.75 8.19 3.26
N LEU A 294 -12.43 8.24 3.03
CA LEU A 294 -11.70 9.49 2.76
C LEU A 294 -12.00 10.06 1.38
N LEU A 295 -12.12 9.22 0.36
CA LEU A 295 -12.49 9.66 -0.99
C LEU A 295 -13.90 10.29 -0.97
N GLN A 296 -14.84 9.68 -0.25
CA GLN A 296 -16.19 10.20 -0.03
C GLN A 296 -16.18 11.50 0.79
N ALA A 297 -15.44 11.52 1.91
CA ALA A 297 -15.30 12.70 2.75
C ALA A 297 -14.79 13.91 1.95
N ARG A 298 -13.90 13.70 0.97
CA ARG A 298 -13.39 14.79 0.11
C ARG A 298 -14.50 15.43 -0.72
N TYR A 299 -15.45 14.64 -1.22
CA TYR A 299 -16.60 15.18 -1.95
C TYR A 299 -17.59 15.91 -1.04
N ILE A 300 -17.88 15.33 0.12
CA ILE A 300 -18.73 15.97 1.13
C ILE A 300 -18.11 17.30 1.58
N MET A 301 -16.79 17.32 1.79
CA MET A 301 -16.05 18.52 2.16
C MET A 301 -16.11 19.61 1.09
N ASN A 302 -16.01 19.25 -0.21
CA ASN A 302 -16.17 20.23 -1.29
C ASN A 302 -17.57 20.87 -1.31
N VAL A 303 -18.61 20.07 -1.06
CA VAL A 303 -19.98 20.59 -0.91
C VAL A 303 -20.09 21.49 0.32
N GLY A 304 -19.53 21.05 1.46
CA GLY A 304 -19.48 21.84 2.68
C GLY A 304 -18.80 23.19 2.49
N LEU A 305 -17.66 23.23 1.80
CA LEU A 305 -16.91 24.48 1.58
C LEU A 305 -17.64 25.49 0.68
N VAL A 306 -18.54 25.05 -0.21
CA VAL A 306 -19.18 25.92 -1.21
C VAL A 306 -20.61 26.34 -0.88
N LEU A 307 -21.33 25.58 -0.05
CA LEU A 307 -22.67 25.97 0.41
C LEU A 307 -22.63 27.17 1.35
N GLU A 308 -23.76 27.88 1.49
CA GLU A 308 -23.93 28.93 2.51
C GLU A 308 -24.09 28.35 3.93
N ASP A 309 -24.12 29.23 4.93
CA ASP A 309 -24.34 28.85 6.33
C ASP A 309 -25.67 28.12 6.53
N ASN A 310 -25.77 27.23 7.53
CA ASN A 310 -26.98 26.45 7.86
C ASN A 310 -28.26 27.31 7.91
N LYS A 311 -28.15 28.52 8.46
CA LYS A 311 -29.28 29.46 8.65
C LYS A 311 -29.91 29.93 7.33
N GLU A 312 -29.17 29.86 6.22
CA GLU A 312 -29.65 30.27 4.90
C GLU A 312 -30.54 29.20 4.24
N TYR A 313 -30.68 28.02 4.86
CA TYR A 313 -31.44 26.91 4.31
C TYR A 313 -32.49 26.37 5.30
N ALA A 314 -33.70 26.11 4.79
CA ALA A 314 -34.83 25.64 5.61
C ALA A 314 -34.62 24.26 6.25
N ASP A 315 -33.78 23.41 5.64
CA ASP A 315 -33.39 22.09 6.15
C ASP A 315 -32.28 22.16 7.22
N GLY A 316 -31.71 23.34 7.45
CA GLY A 316 -30.55 23.53 8.34
C GLY A 316 -29.27 22.85 7.86
N LYS A 317 -29.21 22.40 6.60
CA LYS A 317 -28.05 21.70 6.01
C LYS A 317 -27.26 22.63 5.10
N GLY A 318 -26.47 23.52 5.71
CA GLY A 318 -25.48 24.36 5.04
C GLY A 318 -24.06 23.83 5.25
N ARG A 319 -23.06 24.70 5.12
CA ARG A 319 -21.65 24.34 5.25
C ARG A 319 -21.31 23.69 6.59
N GLU A 320 -21.84 24.22 7.69
CA GLU A 320 -21.55 23.71 9.03
C GLU A 320 -21.99 22.25 9.15
N TYR A 321 -23.17 21.91 8.62
CA TYR A 321 -23.68 20.54 8.65
C TYR A 321 -22.73 19.54 7.96
N TYR A 322 -22.26 19.84 6.75
CA TYR A 322 -21.44 18.90 5.97
C TYR A 322 -19.99 18.86 6.42
N ILE A 323 -19.41 20.00 6.85
CA ILE A 323 -18.05 20.03 7.43
C ILE A 323 -18.04 19.27 8.77
N ASP A 324 -19.05 19.48 9.62
CA ASP A 324 -19.21 18.74 10.87
C ASP A 324 -19.43 17.25 10.61
N TYR A 325 -20.09 16.90 9.51
CA TYR A 325 -20.25 15.50 9.12
C TYR A 325 -18.90 14.82 8.88
N VAL A 326 -18.01 15.47 8.13
CA VAL A 326 -16.66 14.96 7.86
C VAL A 326 -15.85 14.84 9.16
N LEU A 327 -15.97 15.81 10.08
CA LEU A 327 -15.14 15.85 11.28
C LEU A 327 -15.62 14.95 12.43
N ASN A 328 -16.94 14.91 12.65
CA ASN A 328 -17.51 14.48 13.93
C ASN A 328 -18.72 13.54 13.80
N ARG A 329 -19.45 13.55 12.68
CA ARG A 329 -20.62 12.67 12.52
C ARG A 329 -20.29 11.40 11.77
N SER A 330 -21.06 10.36 12.02
CA SER A 330 -20.90 9.09 11.31
C SER A 330 -22.27 8.49 10.98
N SER A 331 -22.41 7.98 9.76
CA SER A 331 -23.45 7.04 9.36
C SER A 331 -22.90 5.61 9.34
N ILE A 332 -23.73 4.67 8.87
CA ILE A 332 -23.31 3.31 8.55
C ILE A 332 -22.41 3.24 7.30
N ARG A 333 -22.37 4.29 6.46
CA ARG A 333 -21.63 4.31 5.17
C ARG A 333 -20.56 5.40 5.04
N GLN A 334 -20.57 6.39 5.93
CA GLN A 334 -19.57 7.44 6.02
C GLN A 334 -19.24 7.69 7.50
N TRP A 335 -18.02 7.38 7.91
CA TRP A 335 -17.50 7.74 9.23
C TRP A 335 -16.88 9.14 9.22
N SER A 336 -16.74 9.70 10.41
CA SER A 336 -15.95 10.90 10.59
C SER A 336 -14.47 10.57 10.47
N LEU A 337 -13.64 11.56 10.10
CA LEU A 337 -12.18 11.44 10.08
C LEU A 337 -11.64 10.91 11.42
N THR A 338 -12.21 11.37 12.54
CA THR A 338 -11.83 10.92 13.89
C THR A 338 -12.11 9.44 14.10
N ARG A 339 -13.33 8.98 13.83
CA ARG A 339 -13.71 7.58 13.97
C ARG A 339 -12.93 6.67 13.02
N LEU A 340 -12.70 7.11 11.78
CA LEU A 340 -11.95 6.34 10.80
C LEU A 340 -10.49 6.17 11.24
N ALA A 341 -9.86 7.23 11.75
CA ALA A 341 -8.49 7.19 12.24
C ALA A 341 -8.36 6.26 13.45
N ASP A 342 -9.29 6.34 14.40
CA ASP A 342 -9.32 5.48 15.59
C ASP A 342 -9.53 4.00 15.25
N TYR A 343 -10.31 3.71 14.21
CA TYR A 343 -10.53 2.34 13.75
C TYR A 343 -9.30 1.78 13.02
N GLY A 344 -8.71 2.54 12.09
CA GLY A 344 -7.75 1.99 11.15
C GLY A 344 -6.28 2.19 11.48
N PHE A 345 -5.89 3.22 12.24
CA PHE A 345 -4.50 3.38 12.66
C PHE A 345 -4.23 2.64 13.97
N ASP A 346 -3.21 1.79 13.97
CA ASP A 346 -2.71 1.24 15.21
C ASP A 346 -2.08 2.33 16.07
N SER A 347 -2.61 2.52 17.27
CA SER A 347 -2.17 3.57 18.20
C SER A 347 -0.69 3.45 18.60
N THR A 348 -0.09 2.25 18.52
CA THR A 348 1.30 2.01 18.91
C THR A 348 2.27 2.24 17.76
N THR A 349 1.95 1.77 16.55
CA THR A 349 2.85 1.75 15.40
C THR A 349 2.54 2.83 14.37
N GLY A 350 1.33 3.38 14.36
CA GLY A 350 0.85 4.34 13.37
C GLY A 350 0.51 3.71 12.01
N ILE A 351 0.52 2.39 11.89
CA ILE A 351 0.24 1.68 10.64
C ILE A 351 -1.26 1.63 10.38
N TRP A 352 -1.66 1.92 9.15
CA TRP A 352 -3.05 1.82 8.68
C TRP A 352 -3.46 0.37 8.42
N ALA A 353 -4.72 0.02 8.70
CA ALA A 353 -5.30 -1.32 8.61
C ALA A 353 -5.57 -1.83 7.16
N GLU A 354 -4.70 -1.49 6.21
CA GLU A 354 -4.71 -1.98 4.83
C GLU A 354 -3.29 -2.26 4.35
N CYS A 355 -3.16 -2.96 3.22
CA CYS A 355 -1.86 -3.25 2.62
C CYS A 355 -1.08 -1.97 2.24
N PRO A 356 0.27 -2.04 2.04
CA PRO A 356 1.14 -0.86 1.98
C PRO A 356 0.77 0.14 0.88
N GLY A 357 0.29 -0.36 -0.27
CA GLY A 357 -0.18 0.47 -1.37
C GLY A 357 -1.33 1.39 -0.96
N TYR A 358 -2.37 0.82 -0.35
CA TYR A 358 -3.56 1.57 0.10
C TYR A 358 -3.31 2.38 1.36
N SER A 359 -2.48 1.88 2.29
CA SER A 359 -1.99 2.64 3.45
C SER A 359 -1.37 3.98 3.02
N SER A 360 -0.54 3.97 1.96
CA SER A 360 0.06 5.19 1.41
C SER A 360 -0.97 6.17 0.84
N VAL A 361 -2.06 5.67 0.25
CA VAL A 361 -3.17 6.50 -0.27
C VAL A 361 -3.92 7.17 0.90
N VAL A 362 -4.28 6.40 1.92
CA VAL A 362 -5.01 6.89 3.10
C VAL A 362 -4.22 7.95 3.86
N ILE A 363 -2.93 7.69 4.11
CA ILE A 363 -2.06 8.66 4.78
C ILE A 363 -1.95 9.95 3.96
N ASN A 364 -1.86 9.84 2.62
CA ASN A 364 -1.85 10.99 1.73
C ASN A 364 -3.15 11.80 1.78
N ASP A 365 -4.31 11.14 1.80
CA ASP A 365 -5.61 11.83 1.86
C ASP A 365 -5.80 12.54 3.21
N TYR A 366 -5.46 11.91 4.34
CA TYR A 366 -5.44 12.60 5.64
C TYR A 366 -4.51 13.82 5.66
N ALA A 367 -3.32 13.68 5.07
CA ALA A 367 -2.36 14.78 4.99
C ALA A 367 -2.87 15.93 4.10
N ASN A 368 -3.62 15.61 3.04
CA ASN A 368 -4.28 16.62 2.20
C ASN A 368 -5.45 17.30 2.94
N PHE A 369 -6.21 16.57 3.76
CA PHE A 369 -7.20 17.16 4.65
C PHE A 369 -6.54 18.15 5.62
N ALA A 370 -5.44 17.79 6.27
CA ALA A 370 -4.73 18.71 7.14
C ALA A 370 -4.38 20.04 6.43
N ASN A 371 -3.87 19.96 5.19
CA ASN A 371 -3.58 21.14 4.38
C ASN A 371 -4.84 21.93 3.99
N GLN A 372 -5.94 21.25 3.61
CA GLN A 372 -7.21 21.90 3.29
C GLN A 372 -7.79 22.65 4.49
N PHE A 373 -7.69 22.07 5.69
CA PHE A 373 -8.14 22.70 6.94
C PHE A 373 -7.28 23.92 7.30
N ASP A 374 -5.95 23.85 7.16
CA ASP A 374 -5.07 25.00 7.35
C ASP A 374 -5.39 26.14 6.36
N ASN A 375 -5.63 25.81 5.09
CA ASN A 375 -5.83 26.81 4.04
C ASN A 375 -7.23 27.43 4.04
N ASN A 376 -8.29 26.60 4.03
CA ASN A 376 -9.67 27.07 3.89
C ASN A 376 -10.28 27.48 5.24
N LEU A 377 -9.92 26.81 6.32
CA LEU A 377 -10.59 26.93 7.62
C LEU A 377 -9.71 27.52 8.73
N LYS A 378 -8.41 27.74 8.48
CA LYS A 378 -7.43 28.22 9.45
C LYS A 378 -7.41 27.36 10.73
N TYR A 379 -7.49 26.04 10.54
CA TYR A 379 -7.59 25.07 11.62
C TYR A 379 -6.52 23.98 11.54
N ASP A 380 -5.78 23.79 12.63
CA ASP A 380 -4.72 22.79 12.73
C ASP A 380 -5.27 21.39 13.02
N LEU A 381 -5.64 20.66 11.97
CA LEU A 381 -6.19 19.31 12.10
C LEU A 381 -5.18 18.32 12.71
N VAL A 382 -3.88 18.48 12.44
CA VAL A 382 -2.83 17.59 12.98
C VAL A 382 -2.73 17.71 14.51
N LYS A 383 -2.98 18.89 15.07
CA LYS A 383 -3.07 19.07 16.53
C LYS A 383 -4.31 18.39 17.11
N ALA A 384 -5.44 18.43 16.40
CA ALA A 384 -6.66 17.75 16.82
C ALA A 384 -6.57 16.22 16.68
N MET A 385 -5.78 15.73 15.73
CA MET A 385 -5.58 14.31 15.43
C MET A 385 -4.08 13.94 15.41
N PRO A 386 -3.42 13.81 16.58
CA PRO A 386 -1.96 13.59 16.64
C PRO A 386 -1.48 12.34 15.92
N VAL A 387 -2.34 11.31 15.79
CA VAL A 387 -2.05 10.06 15.07
C VAL A 387 -1.62 10.31 13.62
N LEU A 388 -2.07 11.40 12.97
CA LEU A 388 -1.70 11.71 11.59
C LEU A 388 -0.20 11.92 11.43
N SER A 389 0.41 12.71 12.33
CA SER A 389 1.87 12.94 12.33
C SER A 389 2.66 11.65 12.56
N LYS A 390 2.16 10.78 13.45
CA LYS A 390 2.76 9.48 13.77
C LYS A 390 2.68 8.52 12.60
N ALA A 391 1.52 8.42 11.95
CA ALA A 391 1.30 7.59 10.78
C ALA A 391 2.24 7.98 9.63
N VAL A 392 2.35 9.29 9.35
CA VAL A 392 3.30 9.80 8.36
C VAL A 392 4.75 9.42 8.71
N ALA A 393 5.15 9.58 9.97
CA ALA A 393 6.50 9.22 10.44
C ALA A 393 6.79 7.70 10.42
N ALA A 394 5.76 6.85 10.48
CA ALA A 394 5.89 5.39 10.43
C ALA A 394 6.08 4.84 9.01
N THR A 395 5.67 5.58 7.97
CA THR A 395 5.73 5.12 6.57
C THR A 395 7.10 4.59 6.09
N PRO A 396 8.28 5.09 6.55
CA PRO A 396 9.57 4.52 6.14
C PRO A 396 9.76 3.06 6.60
N GLN A 397 8.99 2.57 7.58
CA GLN A 397 9.07 1.18 8.01
C GLN A 397 8.68 0.19 6.91
N TYR A 398 7.93 0.61 5.87
CA TYR A 398 7.63 -0.24 4.72
C TYR A 398 8.82 -0.45 3.78
N LEU A 399 9.93 0.28 3.94
CA LEU A 399 10.97 0.33 2.93
C LEU A 399 11.90 -0.88 2.97
N PHE A 400 12.10 -1.47 1.79
CA PHE A 400 13.28 -2.26 1.46
C PHE A 400 14.53 -1.37 1.32
N PRO A 401 15.75 -1.94 1.38
CA PRO A 401 16.99 -1.17 1.24
C PRO A 401 17.13 -0.37 -0.08
N ASN A 402 16.40 -0.74 -1.14
CA ASN A 402 16.29 0.06 -2.38
C ASN A 402 15.28 1.21 -2.31
N ARG A 403 14.69 1.48 -1.14
CA ARG A 403 13.70 2.54 -0.88
C ARG A 403 12.33 2.34 -1.54
N MET A 404 12.02 1.11 -1.97
CA MET A 404 10.66 0.76 -2.38
C MET A 404 9.90 0.12 -1.22
N ILE A 405 8.57 0.30 -1.19
CA ILE A 405 7.69 -0.29 -0.18
C ILE A 405 7.56 -1.82 -0.37
N CYS A 406 7.23 -2.54 0.70
CA CYS A 406 6.83 -3.96 0.64
C CYS A 406 5.60 -4.19 -0.25
N GLY A 407 5.46 -5.40 -0.80
CA GLY A 407 4.50 -5.71 -1.87
C GLY A 407 3.30 -6.55 -1.49
N PHE A 408 3.08 -6.84 -0.20
CA PHE A 408 1.97 -7.71 0.22
C PHE A 408 0.58 -7.13 -0.06
N GLY A 409 -0.40 -8.02 -0.22
CA GLY A 409 -1.80 -7.68 -0.53
C GLY A 409 -1.96 -7.05 -1.92
N ASP A 410 -2.98 -6.21 -2.09
CA ASP A 410 -3.25 -5.50 -3.35
C ASP A 410 -2.25 -4.35 -3.62
N THR A 411 -0.95 -4.60 -3.55
CA THR A 411 0.11 -3.58 -3.65
C THR A 411 0.90 -3.68 -4.95
N HIS A 412 1.18 -2.53 -5.57
CA HIS A 412 2.25 -2.36 -6.55
C HIS A 412 3.43 -1.61 -5.92
N PRO A 413 4.53 -2.29 -5.56
CA PRO A 413 5.70 -1.66 -4.97
C PRO A 413 6.25 -0.51 -5.82
N SER A 414 6.48 0.63 -5.18
CA SER A 414 7.11 1.81 -5.76
C SER A 414 7.88 2.57 -4.68
N TYR A 415 8.56 3.65 -5.07
CA TYR A 415 9.15 4.58 -4.10
C TYR A 415 8.05 5.24 -3.26
N LEU A 416 8.37 5.51 -1.99
CA LEU A 416 7.42 6.14 -1.08
C LEU A 416 6.99 7.52 -1.59
N ASN A 417 5.68 7.77 -1.60
CA ASN A 417 5.13 9.07 -1.94
C ASN A 417 5.67 10.13 -0.96
N THR A 418 6.18 11.25 -1.47
CA THR A 418 6.75 12.31 -0.64
C THR A 418 5.74 13.41 -0.28
N ASN A 419 4.56 13.42 -0.90
CA ASN A 419 3.57 14.48 -0.74
C ASN A 419 3.09 14.62 0.70
N PHE A 420 2.84 13.53 1.43
CA PHE A 420 2.43 13.65 2.83
C PHE A 420 3.51 14.21 3.76
N PHE A 421 4.81 14.07 3.43
CA PHE A 421 5.87 14.78 4.16
C PHE A 421 5.83 16.28 3.88
N ILE A 422 5.63 16.65 2.61
CA ILE A 422 5.43 18.04 2.18
C ILE A 422 4.24 18.66 2.94
N ARG A 423 3.11 17.94 3.04
CA ARG A 423 1.94 18.39 3.81
C ARG A 423 2.24 18.60 5.30
N MET A 424 3.00 17.69 5.92
CA MET A 424 3.39 17.87 7.32
C MET A 424 4.34 19.07 7.52
N ILE A 425 5.21 19.36 6.55
CA ILE A 425 6.06 20.56 6.58
C ILE A 425 5.21 21.83 6.43
N GLN A 426 4.26 21.85 5.48
CA GLN A 426 3.35 22.98 5.29
C GLN A 426 2.49 23.24 6.53
N ASN A 427 1.90 22.20 7.11
CA ASN A 427 1.16 22.31 8.36
C ASN A 427 2.04 22.85 9.50
N ALA A 428 3.30 22.40 9.58
CA ALA A 428 4.25 22.90 10.57
C ALA A 428 4.57 24.39 10.37
N GLN A 429 4.76 24.83 9.12
CA GLN A 429 5.04 26.23 8.79
C GLN A 429 3.83 27.13 9.07
N ALA A 430 2.63 26.69 8.71
CA ALA A 430 1.38 27.42 8.94
C ALA A 430 1.08 27.62 10.44
N ASN A 431 1.52 26.69 11.28
CA ASN A 431 1.19 26.64 12.72
C ASN A 431 2.41 26.83 13.64
N GLY A 432 3.59 27.17 13.11
CA GLY A 432 4.79 27.45 13.90
C GLY A 432 5.44 26.24 14.61
N LYS A 433 5.30 25.02 14.07
CA LYS A 433 5.80 23.76 14.68
C LYS A 433 7.22 23.40 14.23
N THR A 434 8.23 24.07 14.80
CA THR A 434 9.64 23.92 14.38
C THR A 434 10.19 22.49 14.44
N GLU A 435 9.82 21.68 15.45
CA GLU A 435 10.31 20.30 15.54
C GLU A 435 9.76 19.39 14.44
N GLN A 436 8.46 19.54 14.12
CA GLN A 436 7.79 18.83 13.04
C GLN A 436 8.40 19.21 11.68
N GLU A 437 8.61 20.51 11.43
CA GLU A 437 9.26 21.00 10.22
C GLU A 437 10.66 20.40 10.05
N ASN A 438 11.49 20.43 11.11
CA ASN A 438 12.86 19.91 11.06
C ASN A 438 12.89 18.41 10.78
N TYR A 439 12.01 17.63 11.43
CA TYR A 439 11.95 16.19 11.25
C TYR A 439 11.55 15.82 9.81
N PHE A 440 10.42 16.34 9.33
CA PHE A 440 9.93 15.98 8.00
C PHE A 440 10.77 16.58 6.87
N THR A 441 11.41 17.74 7.08
CA THR A 441 12.39 18.26 6.11
C THR A 441 13.61 17.35 6.00
N ALA A 442 14.15 16.87 7.12
CA ALA A 442 15.29 15.95 7.11
C ALA A 442 14.94 14.61 6.44
N LEU A 443 13.73 14.10 6.68
CA LEU A 443 13.22 12.88 6.05
C LEU A 443 12.96 13.05 4.55
N LEU A 444 12.29 14.15 4.15
CA LEU A 444 12.04 14.45 2.74
C LEU A 444 13.35 14.53 1.95
N LYS A 445 14.35 15.24 2.47
CA LYS A 445 15.70 15.31 1.86
C LYS A 445 16.43 13.96 1.84
N CYS A 446 16.13 13.06 2.78
CA CYS A 446 16.69 11.70 2.79
C CYS A 446 16.12 10.84 1.65
N LEU A 447 14.84 11.03 1.32
CA LEU A 447 14.11 10.24 0.31
C LEU A 447 14.15 10.87 -1.08
N ASN A 448 14.24 12.20 -1.17
CA ASN A 448 14.45 12.96 -2.39
C ASN A 448 15.68 13.88 -2.23
N PRO A 449 16.91 13.39 -2.47
CA PRO A 449 18.14 14.18 -2.32
C PRO A 449 18.24 15.37 -3.27
N GLU A 450 17.50 15.36 -4.38
CA GLU A 450 17.50 16.44 -5.37
C GLU A 450 16.51 17.56 -5.05
N ILE A 451 15.70 17.43 -3.98
CA ILE A 451 14.67 18.39 -3.61
C ILE A 451 15.22 19.80 -3.35
N ASP A 452 16.46 19.93 -2.87
CA ASP A 452 17.12 21.24 -2.67
C ASP A 452 17.54 21.89 -4.01
N ASN A 453 17.71 21.08 -5.07
CA ASN A 453 18.10 21.49 -6.42
C ASN A 453 16.91 21.66 -7.35
N GLU A 454 15.72 21.19 -6.96
CA GLU A 454 14.46 21.51 -7.61
C GLU A 454 14.22 23.02 -7.49
N LYS A 455 14.85 23.79 -8.39
CA LYS A 455 14.51 25.17 -8.63
C LYS A 455 13.02 25.15 -8.93
N GLY A 456 12.21 25.88 -8.16
CA GLY A 456 10.76 25.95 -8.30
C GLY A 456 10.26 26.52 -9.65
N GLU A 457 11.07 26.48 -10.70
CA GLU A 457 10.65 26.67 -12.08
C GLU A 457 9.72 25.53 -12.46
N LYS A 458 8.41 25.79 -12.37
CA LYS A 458 7.41 24.88 -12.91
C LYS A 458 7.55 24.84 -14.45
N ASN A 459 8.33 23.91 -14.97
CA ASN A 459 8.41 23.62 -16.40
C ASN A 459 7.26 22.68 -16.80
N ASN A 460 6.61 22.94 -17.94
CA ASN A 460 5.49 22.13 -18.46
C ASN A 460 4.25 22.07 -17.52
N VAL A 461 3.83 23.21 -16.96
CA VAL A 461 2.61 23.31 -16.14
C VAL A 461 1.38 22.92 -16.96
N ARG A 462 0.51 22.11 -16.36
CA ARG A 462 -0.78 21.74 -16.95
C ARG A 462 -1.62 22.99 -17.19
N VAL A 463 -2.24 23.09 -18.37
CA VAL A 463 -3.19 24.16 -18.68
C VAL A 463 -4.52 23.88 -17.96
N SER A 464 -4.60 24.31 -16.70
CA SER A 464 -5.73 24.10 -15.80
C SER A 464 -5.86 25.25 -14.78
N VAL A 465 -7.10 25.62 -14.43
CA VAL A 465 -7.41 26.60 -13.37
C VAL A 465 -6.72 26.25 -12.05
N ASN A 466 -6.70 24.97 -11.67
CA ASN A 466 -6.08 24.52 -10.43
C ASN A 466 -4.60 24.91 -10.34
N SER A 467 -3.89 25.07 -11.46
CA SER A 467 -2.46 25.40 -11.44
C SER A 467 -2.11 26.78 -10.89
N PHE A 468 -3.08 27.71 -10.80
CA PHE A 468 -2.91 28.99 -10.11
C PHE A 468 -3.07 28.88 -8.58
N PHE A 469 -3.75 27.84 -8.12
CA PHE A 469 -4.13 27.65 -6.71
C PHE A 469 -3.49 26.40 -6.09
N GLU A 470 -2.71 25.65 -6.86
CA GLU A 470 -1.74 24.69 -6.36
C GLU A 470 -0.84 25.36 -5.32
N ASP A 471 -0.43 24.59 -4.31
CA ASP A 471 0.37 25.13 -3.22
C ASP A 471 1.63 25.84 -3.75
N LYS A 472 1.99 26.94 -3.09
CA LYS A 472 3.26 27.64 -3.35
C LYS A 472 4.40 26.63 -3.21
N PRO A 473 5.47 26.73 -4.04
CA PRO A 473 6.63 25.88 -3.90
C PRO A 473 7.10 25.84 -2.44
N LEU A 474 7.26 24.64 -1.91
CA LEU A 474 7.66 24.43 -0.52
C LEU A 474 9.02 25.09 -0.29
N SER A 475 9.07 26.08 0.60
CA SER A 475 10.34 26.66 1.02
C SER A 475 10.89 25.85 2.17
N LEU A 476 11.92 25.04 1.90
CA LEU A 476 12.58 24.24 2.92
C LEU A 476 13.58 25.09 3.71
N ASN A 477 13.67 24.87 5.02
CA ASN A 477 14.70 25.48 5.84
C ASN A 477 16.09 24.98 5.40
N PRO A 478 16.97 25.84 4.85
CA PRO A 478 18.26 25.42 4.30
C PRO A 478 19.24 24.93 5.39
N LYS A 479 18.97 25.21 6.66
CA LYS A 479 19.79 24.76 7.79
C LYS A 479 19.54 23.28 8.13
N VAL A 480 18.40 22.71 7.70
CA VAL A 480 18.08 21.31 7.94
C VAL A 480 18.78 20.46 6.89
N LYS A 481 19.64 19.55 7.36
CA LYS A 481 20.36 18.59 6.52
C LYS A 481 19.50 17.36 6.26
N ALA A 482 19.77 16.65 5.16
CA ALA A 482 19.21 15.33 4.92
C ALA A 482 19.52 14.40 6.11
N GLY A 483 18.50 13.68 6.58
CA GLY A 483 18.68 12.60 7.55
C GLY A 483 19.30 11.35 6.92
N LYS A 484 19.68 10.38 7.74
CA LYS A 484 20.08 9.04 7.26
C LYS A 484 18.86 8.13 7.31
N ILE A 485 18.76 7.17 6.38
CA ILE A 485 17.57 6.31 6.35
C ILE A 485 17.45 5.43 7.58
N GLU A 486 18.59 5.05 8.14
CA GLU A 486 18.70 4.27 9.36
C GLU A 486 18.09 5.00 10.57
N ASP A 487 17.94 6.33 10.50
CA ASP A 487 17.25 7.12 11.54
C ASP A 487 15.72 6.94 11.50
N TYR A 488 15.16 6.42 10.39
CA TYR A 488 13.72 6.34 10.14
C TYR A 488 13.17 4.92 10.00
N VAL A 489 14.05 3.91 9.97
CA VAL A 489 13.69 2.50 9.97
C VAL A 489 14.22 1.80 11.21
N SER A 490 13.66 0.63 11.51
CA SER A 490 14.16 -0.25 12.57
C SER A 490 14.74 -1.56 11.99
N PRO A 491 15.68 -2.22 12.69
CA PRO A 491 16.13 -3.56 12.35
C PRO A 491 15.02 -4.61 12.38
N LEU A 492 14.02 -4.42 13.24
CA LEU A 492 12.82 -5.24 13.31
C LEU A 492 11.60 -4.37 13.66
N PHE A 493 10.55 -4.50 12.86
CA PHE A 493 9.28 -3.80 13.05
C PHE A 493 8.12 -4.78 12.91
N TYR A 494 7.13 -4.69 13.79
CA TYR A 494 5.93 -5.52 13.78
C TYR A 494 4.69 -4.64 13.95
N ALA A 495 3.74 -4.80 13.03
CA ALA A 495 2.44 -4.15 13.03
C ALA A 495 1.32 -5.21 13.12
N PRO A 496 0.75 -5.45 14.32
CA PRO A 496 -0.24 -6.50 14.53
C PRO A 496 -1.56 -6.24 13.79
N ASN A 497 -1.98 -4.98 13.63
CA ASN A 497 -3.25 -4.60 13.00
C ASN A 497 -3.34 -4.89 11.49
N VAL A 498 -2.21 -5.24 10.87
CA VAL A 498 -2.13 -5.73 9.48
C VAL A 498 -1.35 -7.04 9.38
N SER A 499 -1.09 -7.69 10.52
CA SER A 499 -0.33 -8.92 10.63
C SER A 499 0.97 -8.91 9.81
N TRP A 500 1.79 -7.89 9.98
CA TRP A 500 3.00 -7.67 9.18
C TRP A 500 4.24 -7.47 10.04
N LEU A 501 5.34 -8.11 9.65
CA LEU A 501 6.64 -8.02 10.33
C LEU A 501 7.77 -7.87 9.31
N VAL A 502 8.78 -7.08 9.63
CA VAL A 502 10.01 -6.97 8.83
C VAL A 502 11.26 -7.17 9.67
N GLN A 503 12.30 -7.74 9.06
CA GLN A 503 13.64 -7.87 9.63
C GLN A 503 14.67 -7.32 8.65
N ARG A 504 15.70 -6.62 9.14
CA ARG A 504 16.75 -5.99 8.33
C ARG A 504 18.10 -6.12 9.00
N ASN A 505 19.16 -6.30 8.21
CA ASN A 505 20.54 -6.15 8.69
C ASN A 505 21.20 -4.80 8.31
N GLY A 506 20.46 -3.93 7.61
CA GLY A 506 20.92 -2.61 7.18
C GLY A 506 20.04 -2.03 6.08
N MET A 507 20.47 -0.91 5.49
CA MET A 507 19.78 -0.21 4.39
C MET A 507 20.68 0.04 3.17
N HIS A 508 21.79 -0.69 3.02
CA HIS A 508 22.60 -0.62 1.81
C HIS A 508 21.88 -1.35 0.67
N PRO A 509 21.57 -0.71 -0.47
CA PRO A 509 20.73 -1.31 -1.51
C PRO A 509 21.34 -2.59 -2.10
N ARG A 510 22.67 -2.71 -2.16
CA ARG A 510 23.30 -3.91 -2.73
C ARG A 510 23.64 -4.98 -1.70
N HIS A 511 23.91 -4.60 -0.46
CA HIS A 511 24.57 -5.50 0.52
C HIS A 511 23.72 -5.83 1.72
N SER A 512 22.65 -5.06 1.97
CA SER A 512 21.71 -5.38 3.02
C SER A 512 20.67 -6.41 2.56
N LEU A 513 20.20 -7.15 3.53
CA LEU A 513 19.19 -8.18 3.47
C LEU A 513 17.97 -7.71 4.25
N MET A 514 16.79 -8.08 3.76
CA MET A 514 15.53 -7.82 4.43
C MET A 514 14.52 -8.94 4.17
N ILE A 515 13.80 -9.28 5.23
CA ILE A 515 12.66 -10.19 5.22
C ILE A 515 11.40 -9.35 5.48
N SER A 516 10.35 -9.58 4.71
CA SER A 516 8.98 -9.13 5.02
C SER A 516 8.11 -10.37 5.19
N LEU A 517 7.41 -10.47 6.32
CA LEU A 517 6.43 -11.51 6.60
C LEU A 517 5.07 -10.87 6.76
N ASN A 518 4.04 -11.48 6.18
CA ASN A 518 2.67 -11.07 6.43
C ASN A 518 1.71 -12.26 6.44
N ALA A 519 0.68 -12.18 7.27
CA ALA A 519 -0.55 -12.94 7.06
C ALA A 519 -1.64 -11.98 6.56
N SER A 520 -2.87 -12.17 7.00
CA SER A 520 -4.05 -11.56 6.38
C SER A 520 -4.94 -10.92 7.44
N GLU A 521 -4.64 -9.68 7.80
CA GLU A 521 -5.45 -8.90 8.75
C GLU A 521 -5.69 -7.50 8.19
N GLY A 522 -6.92 -6.98 8.25
CA GLY A 522 -7.25 -5.68 7.66
C GLY A 522 -7.87 -5.79 6.26
N ASN A 523 -7.82 -4.71 5.47
CA ASN A 523 -8.41 -4.66 4.13
C ASN A 523 -7.37 -4.79 3.00
N HIS A 524 -7.82 -5.10 1.79
CA HIS A 524 -6.98 -5.36 0.62
C HIS A 524 -5.92 -6.47 0.86
N MET A 525 -6.31 -7.49 1.62
CA MET A 525 -5.47 -8.64 1.99
C MET A 525 -5.80 -9.88 1.16
N HIS A 526 -4.85 -10.80 1.06
CA HIS A 526 -4.97 -12.08 0.33
C HIS A 526 -5.10 -13.28 1.30
N ALA A 527 -5.48 -14.44 0.79
CA ALA A 527 -5.38 -15.71 1.49
C ALA A 527 -4.00 -16.34 1.24
N ASN A 528 -3.05 -16.10 2.14
CA ASN A 528 -1.62 -16.31 1.90
C ASN A 528 -0.85 -17.02 3.03
N GLY A 529 -1.52 -17.42 4.11
CA GLY A 529 -0.89 -18.04 5.28
C GLY A 529 0.20 -17.14 5.89
N ILE A 530 1.38 -17.70 6.19
CA ILE A 530 2.55 -16.90 6.59
C ILE A 530 3.42 -16.64 5.35
N SER A 531 3.05 -15.65 4.54
CA SER A 531 3.78 -15.27 3.32
C SER A 531 5.11 -14.58 3.63
N MET A 532 6.04 -14.61 2.67
CA MET A 532 7.38 -14.04 2.79
C MET A 532 7.81 -13.32 1.51
N GLU A 533 8.43 -12.15 1.69
CA GLU A 533 9.26 -11.51 0.68
C GLU A 533 10.74 -11.48 1.10
N LEU A 534 11.66 -11.71 0.15
CA LEU A 534 13.11 -11.70 0.40
C LEU A 534 13.86 -10.72 -0.50
N TYR A 535 14.61 -9.80 0.11
CA TYR A 535 15.39 -8.79 -0.61
C TYR A 535 16.87 -9.15 -0.73
N GLY A 536 17.54 -8.79 -1.82
CA GLY A 536 18.99 -8.91 -1.89
C GLY A 536 19.55 -8.41 -3.20
N LYS A 537 20.80 -7.92 -3.16
CA LYS A 537 21.54 -7.45 -4.34
C LYS A 537 20.74 -6.45 -5.20
N GLY A 538 19.95 -5.58 -4.56
CA GLY A 538 19.21 -4.49 -5.21
C GLY A 538 17.72 -4.74 -5.44
N TYR A 539 17.24 -5.98 -5.38
CA TYR A 539 15.88 -6.35 -5.77
C TYR A 539 15.17 -7.21 -4.72
N VAL A 540 13.84 -7.24 -4.76
CA VAL A 540 13.01 -8.21 -4.03
C VAL A 540 13.03 -9.50 -4.86
N LEU A 541 13.86 -10.45 -4.47
CA LEU A 541 14.15 -11.67 -5.24
C LEU A 541 13.10 -12.76 -5.02
N GLY A 542 12.50 -12.85 -3.84
CA GLY A 542 11.26 -13.62 -3.62
C GLY A 542 10.12 -12.64 -3.41
N PRO A 543 9.36 -12.24 -4.44
CA PRO A 543 8.30 -11.24 -4.32
C PRO A 543 6.94 -11.86 -3.95
N ASP A 544 6.00 -11.03 -3.52
CA ASP A 544 4.56 -11.33 -3.48
C ASP A 544 3.94 -11.11 -4.87
N ALA A 545 2.83 -11.80 -5.18
CA ALA A 545 2.20 -11.80 -6.50
C ALA A 545 1.42 -10.51 -6.82
N GLY A 546 0.88 -9.82 -5.81
CA GLY A 546 0.07 -8.60 -5.96
C GLY A 546 -1.35 -8.83 -6.51
N ILE A 547 -2.06 -7.75 -6.88
CA ILE A 547 -3.51 -7.71 -7.15
C ILE A 547 -4.00 -8.47 -8.41
N GLY A 548 -3.10 -8.99 -9.26
CA GLY A 548 -3.49 -9.61 -10.53
C GLY A 548 -3.93 -8.63 -11.63
N LEU A 549 -4.08 -9.16 -12.85
CA LEU A 549 -4.23 -8.40 -14.09
C LEU A 549 -5.59 -7.70 -14.21
N THR A 550 -6.65 -8.34 -13.72
CA THR A 550 -8.03 -7.84 -13.88
C THR A 550 -8.61 -7.20 -12.62
N SER A 551 -7.72 -6.82 -11.68
CA SER A 551 -8.07 -6.18 -10.39
C SER A 551 -8.98 -7.05 -9.52
N TYR A 552 -9.48 -6.51 -8.40
CA TYR A 552 -10.19 -7.27 -7.36
C TYR A 552 -11.51 -7.96 -7.79
N SER A 553 -12.09 -7.62 -8.94
CA SER A 553 -13.30 -8.27 -9.49
C SER A 553 -12.97 -9.35 -10.53
N GLY A 554 -11.69 -9.55 -10.79
CA GLY A 554 -11.15 -10.48 -11.76
C GLY A 554 -11.24 -11.94 -11.36
N LEU A 555 -11.42 -12.83 -12.35
CA LEU A 555 -11.29 -14.27 -12.12
C LEU A 555 -9.87 -14.65 -11.69
N ASP A 556 -8.86 -14.02 -12.27
CA ASP A 556 -7.46 -14.27 -11.90
C ASP A 556 -7.14 -13.85 -10.46
N TYR A 557 -7.76 -12.77 -9.98
CA TYR A 557 -7.69 -12.38 -8.57
C TYR A 557 -8.33 -13.44 -7.68
N ALA A 558 -9.57 -13.83 -7.96
CA ALA A 558 -10.32 -14.77 -7.14
C ALA A 558 -9.71 -16.17 -7.11
N GLU A 559 -9.16 -16.64 -8.24
CA GLU A 559 -8.68 -18.02 -8.37
C GLU A 559 -7.18 -18.19 -8.07
N TYR A 560 -6.35 -17.16 -8.28
CA TYR A 560 -4.89 -17.29 -8.19
C TYR A 560 -4.22 -16.21 -7.33
N TYR A 561 -4.22 -14.94 -7.77
CA TYR A 561 -3.36 -13.90 -7.17
C TYR A 561 -3.67 -13.60 -5.70
N SER A 562 -4.91 -13.84 -5.26
CA SER A 562 -5.31 -13.70 -3.86
C SER A 562 -5.25 -15.02 -3.07
N GLN A 563 -4.74 -16.11 -3.64
CA GLN A 563 -4.79 -17.46 -3.09
C GLN A 563 -3.39 -18.04 -2.82
N PHE A 564 -3.31 -18.96 -1.84
CA PHE A 564 -2.06 -19.58 -1.33
C PHE A 564 -1.03 -19.98 -2.40
N PRO A 565 -1.40 -20.61 -3.54
CA PRO A 565 -0.43 -21.03 -4.56
C PRO A 565 0.31 -19.90 -5.29
N SER A 566 -0.03 -18.64 -5.03
CA SER A 566 0.67 -17.46 -5.55
C SER A 566 1.64 -16.82 -4.54
N HIS A 567 1.75 -17.38 -3.33
CA HIS A 567 2.50 -16.81 -2.21
C HIS A 567 3.64 -17.71 -1.75
N ASN A 568 4.69 -17.10 -1.16
CA ASN A 568 5.82 -17.85 -0.59
C ASN A 568 5.48 -18.42 0.80
N THR A 569 4.63 -19.44 0.84
CA THR A 569 3.98 -19.96 2.05
C THR A 569 3.83 -21.50 2.00
N VAL A 570 3.13 -22.10 2.97
CA VAL A 570 2.76 -23.52 2.96
C VAL A 570 1.26 -23.69 2.84
N CYS A 571 0.81 -24.42 1.82
CA CYS A 571 -0.58 -24.84 1.64
C CYS A 571 -0.78 -26.27 2.17
N VAL A 572 -1.84 -26.48 2.95
CA VAL A 572 -2.13 -27.76 3.59
C VAL A 572 -3.18 -28.52 2.80
N ASP A 573 -2.86 -29.77 2.45
CA ASP A 573 -3.70 -30.68 1.68
C ASP A 573 -4.23 -30.11 0.34
N GLY A 574 -3.65 -29.00 -0.13
CA GLY A 574 -4.10 -28.30 -1.32
C GLY A 574 -5.42 -27.55 -1.16
N ILE A 575 -5.88 -27.30 0.08
CA ILE A 575 -7.20 -26.72 0.37
C ILE A 575 -7.15 -25.41 1.17
N SER A 576 -6.00 -24.97 1.67
CA SER A 576 -5.90 -23.78 2.53
C SER A 576 -6.49 -22.53 1.89
N SER A 577 -7.52 -21.96 2.50
CA SER A 577 -8.24 -20.79 1.97
C SER A 577 -9.00 -20.07 3.08
N TYR A 578 -9.30 -18.80 2.87
CA TYR A 578 -10.15 -17.98 3.75
C TYR A 578 -10.52 -16.67 3.03
N PRO A 579 -11.46 -15.87 3.55
CA PRO A 579 -11.88 -14.63 2.90
C PRO A 579 -10.71 -13.67 2.58
N VAL A 580 -10.74 -13.12 1.37
CA VAL A 580 -9.80 -12.10 0.88
C VAL A 580 -10.43 -10.70 1.00
N MET A 581 -9.72 -9.66 0.57
CA MET A 581 -10.12 -8.26 0.71
C MET A 581 -10.16 -7.84 2.19
N LYS A 582 -11.26 -8.04 2.90
CA LYS A 582 -11.35 -7.78 4.35
C LYS A 582 -11.17 -9.08 5.12
N SER A 583 -9.99 -9.24 5.71
CA SER A 583 -9.59 -10.43 6.46
C SER A 583 -9.38 -10.13 7.95
N ASN A 584 -9.46 -11.20 8.76
CA ASN A 584 -9.27 -11.20 10.21
C ASN A 584 -8.39 -12.40 10.67
N HIS A 585 -7.42 -12.78 9.85
CA HIS A 585 -6.55 -13.95 9.98
C HIS A 585 -5.09 -13.52 10.15
N SER A 586 -4.77 -12.98 11.33
CA SER A 586 -3.41 -12.60 11.73
C SER A 586 -2.56 -13.80 12.19
N PHE A 587 -1.24 -13.64 12.12
CA PHE A 587 -0.31 -14.45 12.90
C PHE A 587 -0.02 -13.81 14.27
N ASP A 588 0.34 -14.64 15.24
CA ASP A 588 0.88 -14.23 16.54
C ASP A 588 2.42 -14.18 16.48
N LEU A 589 3.01 -13.11 16.99
CA LEU A 589 4.47 -13.03 17.18
C LEU A 589 4.87 -13.77 18.47
N LEU A 590 5.48 -14.95 18.34
CA LEU A 590 5.91 -15.76 19.50
C LEU A 590 7.20 -15.22 20.13
N SER A 591 8.19 -14.93 19.29
CA SER A 591 9.49 -14.42 19.73
C SER A 591 10.20 -13.68 18.60
N CYS A 592 11.06 -12.72 18.95
CA CYS A 592 11.88 -12.02 17.96
C CYS A 592 13.15 -11.43 18.58
N PHE A 593 14.10 -11.09 17.71
CA PHE A 593 15.26 -10.29 18.04
C PHE A 593 15.74 -9.47 16.83
N PRO A 594 16.09 -8.18 17.03
CA PRO A 594 15.80 -7.39 18.21
C PRO A 594 14.29 -7.32 18.52
N ALA A 595 13.91 -6.89 19.72
CA ALA A 595 12.50 -6.59 19.98
C ALA A 595 12.00 -5.54 18.96
N SER A 596 10.72 -5.60 18.58
CA SER A 596 10.11 -4.56 17.73
C SER A 596 10.38 -3.20 18.36
N ALA A 597 11.07 -2.31 17.64
CA ALA A 597 11.66 -1.11 18.21
C ALA A 597 11.38 0.14 17.38
N GLU A 598 11.51 1.29 18.06
CA GLU A 598 11.51 2.61 17.43
C GLU A 598 12.65 2.74 16.39
N PRO A 599 12.48 3.59 15.35
CA PRO A 599 13.52 3.94 14.39
C PRO A 599 14.86 4.37 15.00
N GLY A 600 15.96 4.27 14.24
CA GLY A 600 17.26 4.82 14.65
C GLY A 600 18.08 3.91 15.57
N LYS A 601 17.75 2.62 15.64
CA LYS A 601 18.52 1.60 16.37
C LYS A 601 19.60 0.97 15.49
N GLU A 602 20.70 0.55 16.12
CA GLU A 602 21.79 -0.15 15.42
C GLU A 602 21.34 -1.51 14.90
N PHE A 603 21.71 -1.84 13.67
CA PHE A 603 21.50 -3.16 13.09
C PHE A 603 22.43 -4.19 13.75
N THR A 604 21.93 -5.40 13.91
CA THR A 604 22.65 -6.52 14.54
C THR A 604 23.12 -7.52 13.49
N SER A 605 24.13 -8.32 13.84
CA SER A 605 24.62 -9.39 12.95
C SER A 605 23.67 -10.58 12.84
N VAL A 606 22.73 -10.71 13.77
CA VAL A 606 21.63 -11.67 13.72
C VAL A 606 20.32 -10.93 13.97
N THR A 607 19.32 -11.17 13.12
CA THR A 607 17.91 -10.91 13.43
C THR A 607 17.16 -12.24 13.37
N TYR A 608 16.10 -12.40 14.15
CA TYR A 608 15.18 -13.51 13.97
C TYR A 608 13.75 -13.15 14.37
N SER A 609 12.78 -13.88 13.84
CA SER A 609 11.39 -13.88 14.29
C SER A 609 10.84 -15.30 14.24
N ASN A 610 9.95 -15.63 15.18
CA ASN A 610 9.15 -16.84 15.16
C ASN A 610 7.67 -16.45 15.29
N VAL A 611 6.86 -16.84 14.33
CA VAL A 611 5.42 -16.52 14.28
C VAL A 611 4.58 -17.78 14.25
N TYR A 612 3.38 -17.71 14.81
CA TYR A 612 2.38 -18.78 14.80
C TYR A 612 1.14 -18.34 14.02
N PHE A 613 0.61 -19.21 13.19
CA PHE A 613 -0.62 -18.99 12.44
C PHE A 613 -1.49 -20.25 12.50
N ARG A 614 -2.78 -20.06 12.79
CA ARG A 614 -3.78 -21.12 12.66
C ARG A 614 -4.41 -21.01 11.28
N GLU A 615 -4.04 -21.90 10.37
CA GLU A 615 -4.64 -21.95 9.04
C GLU A 615 -6.12 -22.37 9.15
N PRO A 616 -7.08 -21.49 8.81
CA PRO A 616 -8.49 -21.71 9.15
C PRO A 616 -9.14 -22.93 8.50
N GLU A 617 -8.91 -23.17 7.21
CA GLU A 617 -9.66 -24.17 6.44
C GLU A 617 -9.23 -25.59 6.81
N SER A 618 -7.93 -25.85 6.83
CA SER A 618 -7.40 -27.15 7.21
C SER A 618 -7.29 -27.34 8.73
N ARG A 619 -7.44 -26.26 9.51
CA ARG A 619 -7.15 -26.17 10.95
C ARG A 619 -5.72 -26.63 11.27
N ALA A 620 -4.76 -26.22 10.46
CA ALA A 620 -3.35 -26.51 10.70
C ALA A 620 -2.70 -25.49 11.63
N ASP A 621 -1.95 -25.99 12.61
CA ASP A 621 -0.97 -25.20 13.34
C ASP A 621 0.26 -25.02 12.45
N GLN A 622 0.59 -23.76 12.17
CA GLN A 622 1.78 -23.38 11.40
C GLN A 622 2.68 -22.48 12.23
N THR A 623 3.99 -22.73 12.18
CA THR A 623 4.99 -21.78 12.70
C THR A 623 6.06 -21.53 11.66
N ARG A 624 6.51 -20.28 11.56
CA ARG A 624 7.63 -19.92 10.69
C ARG A 624 8.70 -19.17 11.48
N MET A 625 9.86 -19.78 11.62
CA MET A 625 11.05 -19.14 12.18
C MET A 625 11.94 -18.66 11.03
N MET A 626 12.21 -17.36 11.01
CA MET A 626 13.00 -16.70 9.97
C MET A 626 14.14 -15.92 10.60
N SER A 627 15.35 -16.01 10.04
CA SER A 627 16.52 -15.26 10.53
C SER A 627 17.38 -14.71 9.39
N ILE A 628 18.00 -13.55 9.63
CA ILE A 628 19.12 -13.04 8.84
C ILE A 628 20.41 -13.25 9.64
N VAL A 629 21.38 -13.95 9.04
CA VAL A 629 22.72 -14.08 9.60
C VAL A 629 23.72 -13.32 8.73
N THR A 630 24.26 -12.23 9.29
CA THR A 630 25.27 -11.40 8.62
C THR A 630 26.66 -12.00 8.83
N THR A 631 27.35 -12.27 7.72
CA THR A 631 28.66 -12.93 7.72
C THR A 631 29.83 -11.98 7.41
N GLY A 632 29.53 -10.80 6.86
CA GLY A 632 30.46 -9.72 6.55
C GLY A 632 29.74 -8.43 6.17
N SER A 633 30.47 -7.42 5.71
CA SER A 633 29.87 -6.16 5.25
C SER A 633 29.06 -6.30 3.96
N GLU A 634 29.37 -7.32 3.15
CA GLU A 634 28.77 -7.55 1.83
C GLU A 634 28.04 -8.89 1.71
N THR A 635 28.09 -9.70 2.78
CA THR A 635 27.66 -11.11 2.78
C THR A 635 26.78 -11.43 3.97
N GLY A 636 25.76 -12.24 3.74
CA GLY A 636 24.83 -12.77 4.72
C GLY A 636 23.88 -13.74 4.05
N TYR A 637 23.09 -14.45 4.85
CA TYR A 637 22.10 -15.41 4.35
C TYR A 637 20.86 -15.43 5.22
N TYR A 638 19.79 -16.00 4.68
CA TYR A 638 18.53 -16.23 5.37
C TYR A 638 18.43 -17.66 5.86
N VAL A 639 17.71 -17.86 6.96
CA VAL A 639 17.28 -19.18 7.46
C VAL A 639 15.76 -19.17 7.55
N ASP A 640 15.12 -20.22 7.04
CA ASP A 640 13.68 -20.47 7.12
C ASP A 640 13.44 -21.86 7.71
N VAL A 641 12.68 -21.95 8.80
CA VAL A 641 12.18 -23.20 9.36
C VAL A 641 10.66 -23.08 9.48
N PHE A 642 9.96 -23.77 8.59
CA PHE A 642 8.51 -23.81 8.55
C PHE A 642 8.01 -25.16 9.08
N ARG A 643 7.18 -25.11 10.12
CA ARG A 643 6.49 -26.28 10.70
C ARG A 643 5.00 -26.19 10.43
N SER A 644 4.37 -27.30 10.08
CA SER A 644 2.94 -27.34 9.78
C SER A 644 2.34 -28.70 10.12
N ARG A 645 1.19 -28.73 10.82
CA ARG A 645 0.42 -29.96 11.09
C ARG A 645 -1.04 -29.63 11.33
N LYS A 646 -1.95 -30.52 10.95
CA LYS A 646 -3.35 -30.45 11.37
C LYS A 646 -3.49 -30.70 12.85
N GLU A 647 -4.31 -29.90 13.53
CA GLU A 647 -4.60 -30.04 14.97
C GLU A 647 -5.11 -31.46 15.32
N ARG A 648 -5.87 -32.08 14.42
CA ARG A 648 -6.48 -33.41 14.60
C ARG A 648 -5.73 -34.54 13.88
N GLY A 649 -4.56 -34.26 13.30
CA GLY A 649 -3.89 -35.17 12.38
C GLY A 649 -4.68 -35.40 11.08
N GLY A 650 -4.37 -36.50 10.38
CA GLY A 650 -4.98 -36.82 9.08
C GLY A 650 -4.40 -36.01 7.91
N ASP A 651 -3.23 -35.41 8.11
CA ASP A 651 -2.44 -34.73 7.08
C ASP A 651 -2.19 -35.65 5.89
N LYS A 652 -2.54 -35.19 4.68
CA LYS A 652 -2.23 -35.90 3.44
C LYS A 652 -0.92 -35.37 2.88
N MET A 653 -0.82 -34.06 2.73
CA MET A 653 0.37 -33.39 2.23
C MET A 653 0.43 -31.91 2.64
N HIS A 654 1.63 -31.36 2.60
CA HIS A 654 1.90 -29.93 2.79
C HIS A 654 2.81 -29.48 1.66
N ASP A 655 2.41 -28.45 0.92
CA ASP A 655 3.15 -27.90 -0.21
C ASP A 655 3.80 -26.56 0.18
N TYR A 656 5.13 -26.51 0.25
CA TYR A 656 5.91 -25.29 0.43
C TYR A 656 6.16 -24.63 -0.92
N PHE A 657 5.69 -23.39 -1.10
CA PHE A 657 5.86 -22.60 -2.32
C PHE A 657 6.98 -21.56 -2.19
N TYR A 658 7.80 -21.45 -3.24
CA TYR A 658 8.77 -20.36 -3.39
C TYR A 658 8.82 -19.85 -4.84
N HIS A 659 8.29 -18.65 -5.03
CA HIS A 659 8.31 -17.86 -6.24
C HIS A 659 9.53 -16.94 -6.25
N ASN A 660 10.19 -16.80 -7.40
CA ASN A 660 11.42 -16.02 -7.52
C ASN A 660 11.48 -15.18 -8.81
N LEU A 661 12.15 -14.03 -8.72
CA LEU A 661 12.41 -13.07 -9.80
C LEU A 661 13.44 -13.56 -10.83
N GLY A 662 13.97 -14.78 -10.72
CA GLY A 662 14.88 -15.34 -11.73
C GLY A 662 14.21 -15.49 -13.11
N GLN A 663 15.01 -15.51 -14.17
CA GLN A 663 14.59 -15.87 -15.53
C GLN A 663 14.95 -17.33 -15.89
N THR A 664 15.90 -17.93 -15.17
CA THR A 664 16.21 -19.36 -15.26
C THR A 664 16.32 -19.99 -13.87
N MET A 665 15.87 -21.25 -13.75
CA MET A 665 15.93 -22.04 -12.52
C MET A 665 16.67 -23.36 -12.81
N THR A 666 17.58 -23.74 -11.92
CA THR A 666 18.13 -25.10 -11.85
C THR A 666 17.76 -25.72 -10.52
N LEU A 667 17.53 -27.04 -10.50
CA LEU A 667 17.28 -27.82 -9.29
C LEU A 667 18.09 -29.11 -9.32
N THR A 668 18.93 -29.31 -8.32
CA THR A 668 19.78 -30.49 -8.16
C THR A 668 19.73 -30.99 -6.72
N ALA A 669 20.29 -32.17 -6.45
CA ALA A 669 20.73 -32.50 -5.09
C ALA A 669 21.79 -31.47 -4.65
N ALA A 670 21.94 -31.27 -3.34
CA ALA A 670 22.87 -30.30 -2.76
C ALA A 670 24.35 -30.61 -3.08
N ASP A 671 24.67 -31.88 -3.37
CA ASP A 671 25.97 -32.34 -3.83
C ASP A 671 26.21 -32.13 -5.34
N GLY A 672 25.22 -31.58 -6.06
CA GLY A 672 25.26 -31.33 -7.50
C GLY A 672 24.73 -32.49 -8.36
N THR A 673 24.30 -33.60 -7.76
CA THR A 673 23.70 -34.71 -8.51
C THR A 673 22.41 -34.28 -9.19
N ASP A 674 22.23 -34.67 -10.46
CA ASP A 674 20.96 -34.49 -11.17
C ASP A 674 19.86 -35.35 -10.51
N LEU A 675 18.72 -34.73 -10.22
CA LEU A 675 17.54 -35.42 -9.67
C LEU A 675 16.73 -36.12 -10.75
N ASN A 676 17.03 -35.89 -12.03
CA ASN A 676 16.32 -36.42 -13.19
C ASN A 676 14.82 -36.10 -13.14
N LEU A 677 14.47 -34.83 -12.95
CA LEU A 677 13.07 -34.41 -12.84
C LEU A 677 12.26 -34.83 -14.07
N GLN A 678 11.07 -35.39 -13.84
CA GLN A 678 10.16 -35.85 -14.88
C GLN A 678 8.98 -34.89 -15.03
N PRO A 679 8.47 -34.64 -16.25
CA PRO A 679 7.21 -33.91 -16.43
C PRO A 679 6.07 -34.53 -15.62
N THR A 680 5.16 -33.72 -15.08
CA THR A 680 4.02 -34.19 -14.29
C THR A 680 2.78 -33.31 -14.44
N GLU A 681 1.61 -33.92 -14.24
CA GLU A 681 0.31 -33.24 -14.18
C GLU A 681 -0.15 -32.96 -12.74
N GLU A 682 0.61 -33.38 -11.73
CA GLU A 682 0.35 -33.02 -10.34
C GLU A 682 0.39 -31.52 -10.10
N LEU A 683 0.03 -31.05 -8.89
CA LEU A 683 -0.18 -29.62 -8.61
C LEU A 683 -1.25 -29.02 -9.54
N ALA A 684 -2.47 -29.55 -9.50
CA ALA A 684 -3.59 -29.08 -10.30
C ALA A 684 -4.91 -29.25 -9.54
N PHE A 685 -5.95 -28.51 -9.92
CA PHE A 685 -7.31 -28.66 -9.39
C PHE A 685 -7.83 -30.11 -9.50
N ALA A 686 -7.44 -30.83 -10.57
CA ALA A 686 -7.79 -32.24 -10.77
C ALA A 686 -7.29 -33.17 -9.63
N GLY A 687 -6.30 -32.73 -8.84
CA GLY A 687 -5.88 -33.39 -7.60
C GLY A 687 -6.81 -33.15 -6.40
N ALA A 688 -7.98 -32.55 -6.61
CA ALA A 688 -8.88 -32.02 -5.58
C ALA A 688 -8.24 -30.89 -4.75
N HIS A 689 -7.43 -30.06 -5.40
CA HIS A 689 -6.81 -28.86 -4.81
C HIS A 689 -7.57 -27.59 -5.19
N LEU A 690 -7.16 -26.43 -4.65
CA LEU A 690 -7.65 -25.11 -5.07
C LEU A 690 -7.43 -24.86 -6.57
N TYR A 691 -8.28 -24.02 -7.18
CA TYR A 691 -8.13 -23.57 -8.57
C TYR A 691 -6.76 -22.96 -8.84
N GLY A 692 -6.17 -22.25 -7.87
CA GLY A 692 -4.85 -21.64 -7.97
C GLY A 692 -3.72 -22.61 -8.35
N TYR A 693 -3.85 -23.90 -8.02
CA TYR A 693 -2.87 -24.90 -8.45
C TYR A 693 -2.86 -25.08 -9.98
N SER A 694 -4.00 -24.92 -10.65
CA SER A 694 -4.10 -25.04 -12.11
C SER A 694 -3.47 -23.88 -12.88
N TYR A 695 -3.05 -22.82 -12.18
CA TYR A 695 -2.25 -21.75 -12.77
C TYR A 695 -0.76 -22.13 -12.86
N LEU A 696 -0.34 -23.23 -12.23
CA LEU A 696 1.02 -23.77 -12.33
C LEU A 696 1.16 -24.67 -13.57
N TYR A 697 2.16 -24.39 -14.41
CA TYR A 697 2.41 -25.10 -15.66
C TYR A 697 3.89 -25.40 -15.89
N ASP A 698 4.20 -26.17 -16.95
CA ASP A 698 5.56 -26.67 -17.24
C ASP A 698 6.22 -27.36 -16.04
N LYS A 699 5.42 -28.17 -15.34
CA LYS A 699 5.76 -28.79 -14.07
C LYS A 699 6.65 -30.00 -14.29
N LYS A 700 7.69 -30.11 -13.47
CA LYS A 700 8.54 -31.31 -13.37
C LYS A 700 8.76 -31.67 -11.92
N VAL A 701 8.85 -32.96 -11.61
CA VAL A 701 8.94 -33.51 -10.25
C VAL A 701 10.07 -34.53 -10.12
N ALA A 702 10.63 -34.63 -8.92
CA ALA A 702 11.40 -35.78 -8.47
C ALA A 702 11.11 -36.08 -6.99
N ALA A 703 10.92 -37.36 -6.65
CA ALA A 703 10.93 -37.82 -5.26
C ALA A 703 12.39 -37.98 -4.80
N THR A 704 12.75 -37.38 -3.68
CA THR A 704 14.12 -37.43 -3.16
C THR A 704 14.18 -37.21 -1.65
N GLY A 705 14.90 -38.09 -0.95
CA GLY A 705 15.31 -37.87 0.44
C GLY A 705 16.61 -37.08 0.59
N LYS A 706 17.28 -36.74 -0.52
CA LYS A 706 18.51 -35.94 -0.50
C LYS A 706 18.17 -34.47 -0.27
N ASP A 707 19.07 -33.77 0.41
CA ASP A 707 19.10 -32.31 0.41
C ASP A 707 19.17 -31.78 -1.02
N VAL A 708 18.49 -30.68 -1.29
CA VAL A 708 18.39 -30.09 -2.63
C VAL A 708 18.96 -28.68 -2.66
N LYS A 709 19.39 -28.26 -3.85
CA LYS A 709 19.79 -26.90 -4.15
C LYS A 709 19.03 -26.40 -5.38
N ALA A 710 18.33 -25.29 -5.24
CA ALA A 710 17.80 -24.52 -6.36
C ALA A 710 18.63 -23.25 -6.59
N THR A 711 18.82 -22.86 -7.85
CA THR A 711 19.39 -21.54 -8.17
C THR A 711 18.52 -20.82 -9.17
N PHE A 712 18.23 -19.56 -8.88
CA PHE A 712 17.43 -18.67 -9.72
C PHE A 712 18.31 -17.54 -10.22
N THR A 713 18.45 -17.40 -11.54
CA THR A 713 19.37 -16.43 -12.15
C THR A 713 18.61 -15.35 -12.91
N ILE A 714 18.93 -14.09 -12.60
CA ILE A 714 18.52 -12.90 -13.35
C ILE A 714 19.65 -12.51 -14.29
N ASP A 715 19.37 -12.45 -15.59
CA ASP A 715 20.32 -12.00 -16.59
C ASP A 715 20.44 -10.46 -16.52
N MET A 716 21.65 -9.97 -16.26
CA MET A 716 21.93 -8.54 -16.12
C MET A 716 22.74 -7.99 -17.31
N LYS A 717 22.69 -8.64 -18.48
CA LYS A 717 23.39 -8.18 -19.72
C LYS A 717 23.16 -6.71 -20.01
N ASP A 718 21.91 -6.24 -19.92
CA ASP A 718 21.54 -4.84 -20.19
C ASP A 718 21.93 -3.87 -19.06
N LYS A 719 22.42 -4.40 -17.93
CA LYS A 719 22.83 -3.65 -16.72
C LYS A 719 24.24 -4.02 -16.26
N GLY A 720 25.17 -4.22 -17.20
CA GLY A 720 26.60 -4.37 -16.92
C GLY A 720 27.09 -5.79 -16.65
N GLY A 721 26.26 -6.80 -16.95
CA GLY A 721 26.63 -8.22 -17.01
C GLY A 721 26.99 -8.87 -15.67
N ASP A 722 26.49 -8.31 -14.55
CA ASP A 722 26.67 -8.84 -13.20
C ASP A 722 25.41 -9.58 -12.76
N ASP A 723 25.18 -10.75 -13.36
CA ASP A 723 23.99 -11.58 -13.13
C ASP A 723 23.75 -11.80 -11.64
N ILE A 724 22.49 -11.70 -11.22
CA ILE A 724 22.07 -11.88 -9.83
C ILE A 724 21.55 -13.30 -9.67
N VAL A 725 21.97 -13.96 -8.60
CA VAL A 725 21.59 -15.34 -8.31
C VAL A 725 21.03 -15.44 -6.90
N MET A 726 19.81 -15.94 -6.77
CA MET A 726 19.30 -16.45 -5.49
C MET A 726 19.62 -17.94 -5.39
N ASN A 727 20.40 -18.32 -4.39
CA ASN A 727 20.64 -19.72 -4.05
C ASN A 727 19.66 -20.14 -2.94
N LEU A 728 19.01 -21.29 -3.10
CA LEU A 728 18.19 -21.94 -2.08
C LEU A 728 18.79 -23.33 -1.82
N TRP A 729 19.06 -23.65 -0.55
CA TRP A 729 19.32 -25.00 -0.09
C TRP A 729 18.17 -25.44 0.80
N MET A 730 17.66 -26.65 0.62
CA MET A 730 16.58 -27.19 1.45
C MET A 730 16.90 -28.60 1.92
N LYS A 731 16.58 -28.89 3.19
CA LYS A 731 16.72 -30.21 3.81
C LYS A 731 15.86 -31.24 3.07
N GLY A 732 16.45 -32.38 2.74
CA GLY A 732 15.74 -33.54 2.23
C GLY A 732 15.04 -34.30 3.35
N GLU A 733 13.92 -34.96 3.04
CA GLU A 733 13.20 -35.81 3.98
C GLU A 733 12.67 -37.05 3.25
N PRO A 734 12.47 -38.19 3.94
CA PRO A 734 11.85 -39.36 3.33
C PRO A 734 10.54 -39.02 2.61
N ASP A 735 10.38 -39.57 1.41
CA ASP A 735 9.21 -39.41 0.54
C ASP A 735 8.86 -37.95 0.19
N ARG A 736 9.82 -37.01 0.30
CA ARG A 736 9.62 -35.63 -0.14
C ARG A 736 9.71 -35.56 -1.67
N GLU A 737 8.79 -34.82 -2.27
CA GLU A 737 8.83 -34.49 -3.70
C GLU A 737 9.22 -33.03 -3.89
N VAL A 738 10.03 -32.76 -4.91
CA VAL A 738 10.44 -31.41 -5.28
C VAL A 738 10.07 -31.12 -6.72
N PHE A 739 9.60 -29.89 -6.96
CA PHE A 739 9.08 -29.47 -8.24
C PHE A 739 9.77 -28.21 -8.76
N THR A 740 9.93 -28.16 -10.08
CA THR A 740 10.09 -26.91 -10.83
C THR A 740 8.78 -26.63 -11.56
N ALA A 741 8.28 -25.41 -11.52
CA ALA A 741 7.10 -24.99 -12.25
C ALA A 741 7.22 -23.53 -12.72
N LEU A 742 6.38 -23.17 -13.67
CA LEU A 742 6.08 -21.79 -14.05
C LEU A 742 4.74 -21.38 -13.47
N SER A 743 4.64 -20.11 -13.11
CA SER A 743 3.43 -19.43 -12.63
C SER A 743 3.14 -18.21 -13.51
N PRO A 744 1.91 -17.65 -13.46
CA PRO A 744 1.63 -16.31 -13.98
C PRO A 744 2.68 -15.30 -13.52
N MET A 745 2.96 -14.30 -14.36
CA MET A 745 3.93 -13.26 -14.04
C MET A 745 3.53 -12.51 -12.76
N THR A 746 4.52 -11.96 -12.05
CA THR A 746 4.30 -11.21 -10.80
C THR A 746 3.70 -9.82 -11.09
N GLU A 747 2.37 -9.71 -11.09
CA GLU A 747 1.67 -8.45 -11.39
C GLU A 747 2.00 -7.33 -10.41
N GLY A 748 2.25 -7.65 -9.13
CA GLY A 748 2.70 -6.69 -8.12
C GLY A 748 3.89 -5.85 -8.61
N LEU A 749 4.84 -6.49 -9.30
CA LEU A 749 6.05 -5.83 -9.82
C LEU A 749 5.90 -5.20 -11.22
N SER A 750 4.75 -5.36 -11.88
CA SER A 750 4.55 -4.98 -13.29
C SER A 750 4.67 -3.48 -13.57
N ARG A 751 4.50 -2.66 -12.52
CA ARG A 751 4.58 -1.19 -12.54
C ARG A 751 5.78 -0.65 -11.78
N THR A 752 6.58 -1.53 -11.18
CA THR A 752 7.69 -1.12 -10.33
C THR A 752 8.83 -0.56 -11.20
N PRO A 753 9.31 0.65 -10.90
CA PRO A 753 10.38 1.26 -11.69
C PRO A 753 11.70 0.51 -11.53
N GLY A 754 12.53 0.56 -12.57
CA GLY A 754 13.91 0.08 -12.48
C GLY A 754 14.09 -1.44 -12.43
N MET A 755 13.06 -2.22 -12.79
CA MET A 755 13.14 -3.69 -12.88
C MET A 755 14.30 -4.17 -13.80
N PRO A 756 14.88 -5.35 -13.53
CA PRO A 756 16.05 -5.83 -14.26
C PRO A 756 15.73 -6.25 -15.70
N TYR A 757 14.49 -6.61 -15.98
CA TYR A 757 13.94 -6.98 -17.29
C TYR A 757 12.44 -6.65 -17.34
N ASN A 758 11.77 -6.87 -18.48
CA ASN A 758 10.32 -6.66 -18.59
C ASN A 758 9.54 -7.78 -17.88
N ILE A 759 9.04 -7.48 -16.67
CA ILE A 759 8.31 -8.45 -15.83
C ILE A 759 7.08 -9.03 -16.54
N LYS A 760 6.37 -8.22 -17.35
CA LYS A 760 5.11 -8.62 -17.98
C LYS A 760 5.25 -9.72 -19.02
N GLU A 761 6.46 -9.95 -19.53
CA GLU A 761 6.76 -10.93 -20.57
C GLU A 761 7.35 -12.23 -20.01
N GLN A 762 7.60 -12.29 -18.70
CA GLN A 762 8.30 -13.40 -18.06
C GLN A 762 7.41 -14.07 -17.01
N PRO A 763 7.13 -15.38 -17.12
CA PRO A 763 6.46 -16.11 -16.06
C PRO A 763 7.33 -16.24 -14.82
N THR A 764 6.68 -16.35 -13.66
CA THR A 764 7.39 -16.42 -12.38
C THR A 764 7.86 -17.84 -12.10
N LEU A 765 9.16 -17.98 -11.86
CA LEU A 765 9.77 -19.28 -11.56
C LEU A 765 9.34 -19.74 -10.17
N THR A 766 8.88 -20.99 -10.08
CA THR A 766 8.28 -21.52 -8.85
C THR A 766 8.94 -22.84 -8.48
N PHE A 767 9.50 -22.89 -7.28
CA PHE A 767 9.93 -24.10 -6.61
C PHE A 767 8.83 -24.56 -5.64
N VAL A 768 8.52 -25.85 -5.65
CA VAL A 768 7.60 -26.45 -4.67
C VAL A 768 8.28 -27.62 -3.99
N ALA A 769 8.16 -27.72 -2.67
CA ALA A 769 8.51 -28.94 -1.93
C ALA A 769 7.25 -29.51 -1.28
N ARG A 770 6.87 -30.72 -1.67
CA ARG A 770 5.74 -31.45 -1.08
C ARG A 770 6.25 -32.40 -0.02
N GLN A 771 5.71 -32.27 1.18
CA GLN A 771 5.84 -33.26 2.24
C GLN A 771 4.57 -34.09 2.31
N HIS A 772 4.66 -35.41 2.16
CA HIS A 772 3.56 -36.30 2.52
C HIS A 772 3.45 -36.42 4.05
N GLY A 773 2.21 -36.39 4.54
CA GLY A 773 1.90 -36.23 5.96
C GLY A 773 2.23 -34.83 6.49
N GLU A 774 2.31 -34.70 7.81
CA GLU A 774 2.67 -33.45 8.47
C GLU A 774 4.12 -33.01 8.19
N ALA A 775 4.36 -31.71 8.32
CA ALA A 775 5.67 -31.07 8.22
C ALA A 775 6.09 -30.41 9.55
N TRP A 776 5.71 -30.98 10.69
CA TRP A 776 6.11 -30.49 12.03
C TRP A 776 7.34 -31.23 12.56
N THR A 777 7.35 -32.56 12.45
CA THR A 777 8.51 -33.42 12.78
C THR A 777 9.48 -33.60 11.61
N ARG A 778 9.05 -33.23 10.41
CA ARG A 778 9.88 -33.16 9.19
C ARG A 778 9.73 -31.77 8.56
N PRO A 779 10.18 -30.70 9.23
CA PRO A 779 9.95 -29.34 8.78
C PRO A 779 10.54 -29.05 7.41
N PHE A 780 10.01 -28.01 6.77
CA PHE A 780 10.73 -27.37 5.67
C PHE A 780 11.84 -26.52 6.28
N VAL A 781 13.08 -26.85 5.95
CA VAL A 781 14.27 -26.16 6.47
C VAL A 781 15.07 -25.68 5.28
N ALA A 782 15.20 -24.37 5.13
CA ALA A 782 15.87 -23.76 3.99
C ALA A 782 16.87 -22.66 4.39
N VAL A 783 17.91 -22.53 3.57
CA VAL A 783 18.89 -21.44 3.61
C VAL A 783 18.88 -20.73 2.27
N TYR A 784 18.82 -19.40 2.29
CA TYR A 784 18.84 -18.57 1.07
C TYR A 784 20.05 -17.65 1.07
N GLU A 785 20.73 -17.55 -0.07
CA GLU A 785 21.85 -16.61 -0.25
C GLU A 785 21.75 -15.89 -1.60
N PRO A 786 21.48 -14.58 -1.59
CA PRO A 786 21.59 -13.77 -2.79
C PRO A 786 23.06 -13.44 -3.07
N SER A 787 23.48 -13.64 -4.31
CA SER A 787 24.86 -13.45 -4.80
C SER A 787 24.85 -12.83 -6.18
N THR A 788 26.01 -12.43 -6.70
CA THR A 788 26.15 -12.01 -8.10
C THR A 788 27.33 -12.69 -8.77
N LYS A 789 27.46 -12.53 -10.08
CA LYS A 789 28.63 -13.01 -10.83
C LYS A 789 29.94 -12.42 -10.31
N LYS A 790 29.97 -11.13 -9.93
CA LYS A 790 31.14 -10.42 -9.37
C LYS A 790 31.31 -10.64 -7.86
N GLU A 791 30.22 -10.86 -7.13
CA GLU A 791 30.19 -11.20 -5.71
C GLU A 791 29.57 -12.59 -5.52
N PRO A 792 30.29 -13.67 -5.90
CA PRO A 792 29.75 -15.01 -5.91
C PRO A 792 29.41 -15.48 -4.48
N SER A 793 28.52 -16.49 -4.40
CA SER A 793 28.12 -17.16 -3.17
C SER A 793 29.28 -17.31 -2.18
N ALA A 794 29.11 -16.79 -0.96
CA ALA A 794 30.08 -16.90 0.12
C ALA A 794 29.91 -18.24 0.86
N ILE A 795 28.76 -18.88 0.74
CA ILE A 795 28.51 -20.24 1.21
C ILE A 795 29.29 -21.24 0.35
N GLN A 796 30.02 -22.13 1.01
CA GLN A 796 30.67 -23.29 0.41
C GLN A 796 29.70 -24.48 0.37
N SER A 797 29.03 -24.76 1.49
CA SER A 797 28.03 -25.83 1.58
C SER A 797 27.06 -25.57 2.73
N VAL A 798 25.86 -26.12 2.58
CA VAL A 798 24.85 -26.25 3.64
C VAL A 798 24.63 -27.74 3.86
N SER A 799 24.59 -28.16 5.12
CA SER A 799 24.24 -29.53 5.52
C SER A 799 23.39 -29.48 6.77
N TYR A 800 22.63 -30.54 7.04
CA TYR A 800 21.74 -30.61 8.21
C TYR A 800 22.23 -31.66 9.20
N PHE A 801 21.82 -31.51 10.46
CA PHE A 801 22.17 -32.45 11.51
C PHE A 801 21.00 -32.64 12.49
N ASP A 802 20.98 -33.81 13.11
CA ASP A 802 20.03 -34.14 14.17
C ASP A 802 20.66 -33.88 15.54
N ALA A 803 19.81 -33.66 16.55
CA ALA A 803 20.25 -33.60 17.94
C ALA A 803 20.65 -35.01 18.41
N GLU A 804 21.59 -35.07 19.36
CA GLU A 804 21.97 -36.34 20.01
C GLU A 804 20.79 -36.96 20.77
N GLU A 805 19.85 -36.14 21.24
CA GLU A 805 18.59 -36.56 21.84
C GLU A 805 17.57 -37.04 20.78
N THR A 806 17.42 -38.35 20.64
CA THR A 806 16.51 -39.00 19.67
C THR A 806 15.01 -38.71 19.90
N VAL A 807 14.65 -38.13 21.04
CA VAL A 807 13.27 -37.74 21.37
C VAL A 807 12.84 -36.43 20.73
N LEU A 808 13.78 -35.60 20.28
CA LEU A 808 13.54 -34.27 19.71
C LEU A 808 13.19 -34.35 18.22
N LYS A 809 12.02 -34.91 17.91
CA LYS A 809 11.60 -35.16 16.52
C LYS A 809 11.31 -33.90 15.71
N ASP A 810 11.08 -32.76 16.35
CA ASP A 810 10.77 -31.45 15.73
C ASP A 810 12.01 -30.53 15.60
N PHE A 811 13.20 -31.05 15.94
CA PHE A 811 14.46 -30.34 15.87
C PHE A 811 14.90 -30.12 14.42
N ALA A 812 15.40 -28.91 14.14
CA ALA A 812 16.08 -28.58 12.90
C ALA A 812 17.49 -28.06 13.20
N GLY A 813 18.51 -28.85 12.84
CA GLY A 813 19.92 -28.47 12.88
C GLY A 813 20.45 -28.11 11.50
N ILE A 814 21.11 -26.96 11.36
CA ILE A 814 21.66 -26.46 10.10
C ILE A 814 23.14 -26.10 10.29
N CYS A 815 24.00 -26.60 9.43
CA CYS A 815 25.42 -26.26 9.36
C CYS A 815 25.70 -25.50 8.06
N VAL A 816 26.07 -24.23 8.18
CA VAL A 816 26.45 -23.39 7.03
C VAL A 816 27.97 -23.19 7.08
N LYS A 817 28.67 -23.70 6.07
CA LYS A 817 30.12 -23.52 5.90
C LYS A 817 30.36 -22.42 4.89
N SER A 818 31.04 -21.36 5.28
CA SER A 818 31.46 -20.26 4.42
C SER A 818 32.86 -20.48 3.87
N LYS A 819 33.13 -19.96 2.67
CA LYS A 819 34.45 -20.05 2.00
C LYS A 819 35.58 -19.36 2.76
N ASN A 820 35.27 -18.43 3.66
CA ASN A 820 36.24 -17.72 4.50
C ASN A 820 36.62 -18.50 5.78
N GLY A 821 36.15 -19.74 5.94
CA GLY A 821 36.43 -20.58 7.11
C GLY A 821 35.47 -20.38 8.30
N ARG A 822 34.46 -19.51 8.18
CA ARG A 822 33.34 -19.44 9.13
C ARG A 822 32.44 -20.66 8.96
N THR A 823 32.07 -21.29 10.07
CA THR A 823 31.07 -22.35 10.15
C THR A 823 30.07 -22.00 11.21
N ASP A 824 28.81 -21.88 10.83
CA ASP A 824 27.69 -21.64 11.72
C ASP A 824 26.92 -22.94 11.96
N HIS A 825 26.70 -23.29 13.23
CA HIS A 825 25.76 -24.34 13.63
C HIS A 825 24.52 -23.67 14.21
N ILE A 826 23.38 -23.95 13.59
CA ILE A 826 22.12 -23.28 13.88
C ILE A 826 21.15 -24.33 14.42
N PHE A 827 20.47 -23.99 15.50
CA PHE A 827 19.54 -24.85 16.21
C PHE A 827 18.15 -24.21 16.16
N SER A 828 17.11 -24.97 15.84
CA SER A 828 15.72 -24.55 16.00
C SER A 828 14.86 -25.66 16.60
N LEU A 829 14.08 -25.33 17.62
CA LEU A 829 13.13 -26.21 18.31
C LEU A 829 11.74 -25.56 18.36
N SER A 830 10.67 -26.35 18.36
CA SER A 830 9.32 -25.79 18.60
C SER A 830 9.05 -25.54 20.09
N ASP A 831 9.81 -26.19 20.99
CA ASP A 831 9.74 -26.03 22.45
C ASP A 831 11.10 -25.59 23.03
N ALA A 832 11.20 -24.31 23.40
CA ALA A 832 12.41 -23.70 23.97
C ALA A 832 12.79 -24.24 25.37
N THR A 833 11.94 -25.06 25.99
CA THR A 833 12.24 -25.69 27.30
C THR A 833 13.11 -26.94 27.17
N GLN A 834 13.17 -27.52 25.97
CA GLN A 834 13.96 -28.71 25.66
C GLN A 834 15.42 -28.34 25.37
N THR A 835 16.33 -29.30 25.56
CA THR A 835 17.77 -29.10 25.33
C THR A 835 18.22 -29.99 24.19
N ALA A 836 18.78 -29.38 23.15
CA ALA A 836 19.43 -30.09 22.05
C ALA A 836 20.95 -30.06 22.22
N THR A 837 21.58 -31.22 22.03
CA THR A 837 23.03 -31.39 22.05
C THR A 837 23.53 -31.81 20.67
N TYR A 838 24.65 -31.23 20.23
CA TYR A 838 25.36 -31.67 19.04
C TYR A 838 26.85 -31.38 19.16
N GLN A 839 27.71 -32.42 19.11
CA GLN A 839 29.17 -32.30 19.14
C GLN A 839 29.68 -31.48 20.35
N GLY A 840 29.05 -31.68 21.52
CA GLY A 840 29.39 -30.97 22.76
C GLY A 840 28.85 -29.55 22.86
N MET A 841 28.20 -29.01 21.82
CA MET A 841 27.36 -27.82 21.94
C MET A 841 26.04 -28.20 22.59
N LYS A 842 25.50 -27.34 23.46
CA LYS A 842 24.18 -27.54 24.10
C LYS A 842 23.36 -26.28 24.02
N VAL A 843 22.12 -26.40 23.57
CA VAL A 843 21.22 -25.26 23.37
C VAL A 843 19.87 -25.57 24.01
N LYS A 844 19.36 -24.64 24.80
CA LYS A 844 17.99 -24.65 25.35
C LYS A 844 17.31 -23.32 24.98
N ALA A 845 16.66 -23.31 23.83
CA ALA A 845 16.21 -22.12 23.10
C ALA A 845 15.26 -22.49 21.96
N ASP A 846 14.46 -21.55 21.45
CA ASP A 846 13.73 -21.77 20.18
C ASP A 846 14.62 -21.60 18.94
N TYR A 847 15.65 -20.76 19.05
CA TYR A 847 16.63 -20.50 18.01
C TYR A 847 18.01 -20.20 18.59
N ALA A 848 19.09 -20.70 17.95
CA ALA A 848 20.44 -20.31 18.29
C ALA A 848 21.38 -20.36 17.09
N VAL A 849 22.42 -19.51 17.09
CA VAL A 849 23.52 -19.53 16.13
C VAL A 849 24.84 -19.68 16.88
N VAL A 850 25.62 -20.70 16.54
CA VAL A 850 26.93 -20.98 17.13
C VAL A 850 27.99 -21.01 16.04
N SER A 851 28.72 -19.90 15.88
CA SER A 851 29.86 -19.88 14.95
C SER A 851 31.12 -20.46 15.60
N ASN A 852 31.99 -21.03 14.77
CA ASN A 852 33.40 -21.21 15.11
C ASN A 852 34.11 -19.85 15.26
N GLU A 853 35.37 -19.88 15.69
CA GLU A 853 36.24 -18.70 15.59
C GLU A 853 36.80 -18.61 14.17
N TYR A 854 36.66 -17.44 13.53
CA TYR A 854 37.09 -17.19 12.15
C TYR A 854 37.75 -15.81 12.07
N ALA A 855 38.99 -15.74 11.58
CA ALA A 855 39.74 -14.49 11.47
C ALA A 855 39.73 -13.61 12.76
N GLY A 856 39.79 -14.24 13.94
CA GLY A 856 39.73 -13.55 15.24
C GLY A 856 38.33 -13.04 15.65
N ASN A 857 37.31 -13.34 14.86
CA ASN A 857 35.90 -13.04 15.11
C ASN A 857 35.11 -14.28 15.52
N ARG A 858 33.96 -14.08 16.16
CA ARG A 858 33.03 -15.14 16.54
C ARG A 858 31.65 -14.55 16.82
N THR A 859 30.58 -15.26 16.47
CA THR A 859 29.20 -14.86 16.71
C THR A 859 28.47 -16.00 17.41
N LEU A 860 27.89 -15.71 18.58
CA LEU A 860 27.04 -16.62 19.34
C LEU A 860 25.72 -15.93 19.62
N PHE A 861 24.62 -16.57 19.26
CA PHE A 861 23.27 -16.04 19.48
C PHE A 861 22.40 -17.08 20.18
N LEU A 862 21.72 -16.63 21.23
CA LEU A 862 20.68 -17.37 21.96
C LEU A 862 19.37 -16.58 21.79
N GLY A 863 18.39 -17.16 21.09
CA GLY A 863 17.06 -16.60 20.89
C GLY A 863 16.05 -17.23 21.85
N ASN A 864 15.31 -16.41 22.59
CA ASN A 864 14.25 -16.83 23.54
C ASN A 864 14.61 -18.12 24.33
N GLY A 865 15.81 -18.13 24.93
CA GLY A 865 16.38 -19.33 25.54
C GLY A 865 17.04 -19.07 26.89
N THR A 866 17.50 -20.15 27.53
CA THR A 866 18.10 -20.13 28.88
C THR A 866 19.52 -20.68 28.95
N GLN A 867 19.98 -21.35 27.89
CA GLN A 867 21.33 -21.93 27.87
C GLN A 867 21.89 -22.02 26.45
N LEU A 868 23.14 -21.58 26.30
CA LEU A 868 23.99 -21.83 25.14
C LEU A 868 25.38 -22.25 25.62
N VAL A 869 25.79 -23.48 25.31
CA VAL A 869 27.13 -24.00 25.56
C VAL A 869 27.81 -24.19 24.20
N ALA A 870 28.95 -23.53 24.02
CA ALA A 870 29.81 -23.65 22.86
C ALA A 870 31.27 -23.84 23.31
N PRO A 871 32.19 -24.25 22.43
CA PRO A 871 33.60 -24.41 22.81
C PRO A 871 34.16 -23.15 23.49
N LYS A 872 34.61 -23.30 24.75
CA LYS A 872 35.17 -22.23 25.62
C LYS A 872 34.22 -21.10 26.02
N VAL A 873 32.94 -21.16 25.63
CA VAL A 873 31.95 -20.11 25.94
C VAL A 873 30.65 -20.72 26.44
N THR A 874 30.12 -20.21 27.53
CA THR A 874 28.79 -20.58 28.02
C THR A 874 27.99 -19.34 28.33
N VAL A 875 26.73 -19.31 27.91
CA VAL A 875 25.74 -18.29 28.26
C VAL A 875 24.62 -18.97 29.03
N HIS A 876 24.25 -18.39 30.16
CA HIS A 876 23.12 -18.83 30.96
C HIS A 876 22.26 -17.64 31.37
N THR A 877 20.95 -17.81 31.29
CA THR A 877 19.96 -16.82 31.75
C THR A 877 18.96 -17.52 32.67
N ASP A 878 18.45 -16.80 33.67
CA ASP A 878 17.49 -17.35 34.64
C ASP A 878 16.07 -17.47 34.05
N GLN A 879 15.78 -16.65 33.03
CA GLN A 879 14.52 -16.64 32.28
C GLN A 879 14.81 -16.61 30.78
N ALA A 880 13.86 -17.07 29.96
CA ALA A 880 13.99 -17.06 28.52
C ALA A 880 14.22 -15.62 28.01
N GLY A 881 15.21 -15.46 27.14
CA GLY A 881 15.54 -14.16 26.57
C GLY A 881 16.56 -14.27 25.45
N ASN A 882 16.92 -13.12 24.92
CA ASN A 882 17.84 -13.00 23.79
C ASN A 882 19.23 -12.57 24.27
N VAL A 883 20.27 -13.24 23.76
CA VAL A 883 21.67 -12.87 23.98
C VAL A 883 22.46 -13.00 22.68
N LEU A 884 22.95 -11.87 22.17
CA LEU A 884 23.95 -11.82 21.11
C LEU A 884 25.32 -11.53 21.73
N LEU A 885 26.28 -12.42 21.51
CA LEU A 885 27.65 -12.31 21.97
C LEU A 885 28.59 -12.38 20.77
N GLU A 886 29.39 -11.34 20.56
CA GLU A 886 30.29 -11.21 19.42
C GLU A 886 31.73 -10.98 19.86
N LYS A 887 32.67 -11.73 19.29
CA LYS A 887 34.10 -11.42 19.33
C LYS A 887 34.44 -10.63 18.08
N LYS A 888 34.98 -9.41 18.25
CA LYS A 888 35.44 -8.53 17.17
C LYS A 888 36.83 -8.00 17.53
N GLN A 889 37.82 -8.25 16.68
CA GLN A 889 39.21 -7.81 16.88
C GLN A 889 39.77 -8.19 18.28
N GLY A 890 39.49 -9.42 18.73
CA GLY A 890 39.96 -9.92 20.03
C GLY A 890 39.16 -9.44 21.26
N LYS A 891 38.21 -8.52 21.10
CA LYS A 891 37.33 -8.03 22.18
C LYS A 891 35.95 -8.66 22.08
N TRP A 892 35.31 -8.88 23.23
CA TRP A 892 33.95 -9.44 23.31
C TRP A 892 32.92 -8.34 23.55
N TYR A 893 31.79 -8.44 22.88
CA TYR A 893 30.67 -7.53 23.00
C TYR A 893 29.37 -8.30 23.19
N ILE A 894 28.45 -7.76 23.98
CA ILE A 894 27.18 -8.38 24.33
C ILE A 894 26.00 -7.43 24.09
N LEU A 895 24.92 -7.98 23.53
CA LEU A 895 23.60 -7.39 23.51
C LEU A 895 22.62 -8.39 24.14
N SER A 896 21.91 -8.00 25.20
CA SER A 896 21.02 -8.92 25.90
C SER A 896 19.73 -8.28 26.37
N SER A 897 18.60 -8.98 26.17
CA SER A 897 17.29 -8.56 26.65
C SER A 897 17.00 -8.96 28.09
N VAL A 898 17.86 -9.77 28.71
CA VAL A 898 17.70 -10.27 30.09
C VAL A 898 19.03 -10.28 30.82
N PRO A 899 19.07 -10.25 32.16
CA PRO A 899 20.30 -10.51 32.90
C PRO A 899 20.85 -11.91 32.55
N CYS A 900 22.15 -12.00 32.35
CA CYS A 900 22.80 -13.25 31.96
C CYS A 900 24.17 -13.42 32.62
N THR A 901 24.59 -14.68 32.72
CA THR A 901 25.94 -15.07 33.10
C THR A 901 26.66 -15.62 31.86
N VAL A 902 27.80 -15.03 31.54
CA VAL A 902 28.67 -15.47 30.45
C VAL A 902 29.97 -16.00 31.03
N VAL A 903 30.39 -17.20 30.62
CA VAL A 903 31.67 -17.80 30.97
C VAL A 903 32.53 -17.87 29.72
N ILE A 904 33.67 -17.19 29.69
CA ILE A 904 34.61 -17.22 28.56
C ILE A 904 35.96 -17.69 29.09
N ASN A 905 36.50 -18.78 28.51
CA ASN A 905 37.75 -19.39 28.95
C ASN A 905 37.81 -19.65 30.47
N GLY A 906 36.68 -20.05 31.07
CA GLY A 906 36.56 -20.31 32.52
C GLY A 906 36.34 -19.07 33.39
N LYS A 907 36.49 -17.85 32.86
CA LYS A 907 36.18 -16.62 33.60
C LYS A 907 34.69 -16.32 33.52
N LYS A 908 34.04 -16.24 34.69
CA LYS A 908 32.61 -15.95 34.85
C LYS A 908 32.35 -14.45 34.93
N ILE A 909 31.40 -13.96 34.14
CA ILE A 909 31.04 -12.55 34.01
C ILE A 909 29.53 -12.45 34.10
N LYS A 910 29.02 -11.52 34.90
CA LYS A 910 27.58 -11.18 34.92
C LYS A 910 27.36 -9.96 34.03
N SER A 911 26.33 -10.02 33.19
CA SER A 911 25.87 -8.91 32.37
C SER A 911 24.40 -8.64 32.68
N GLY A 912 24.03 -7.36 32.79
CA GLY A 912 22.63 -6.95 32.84
C GLY A 912 22.00 -6.88 31.44
N ILE A 913 20.79 -6.33 31.39
CA ILE A 913 20.11 -5.96 30.14
C ILE A 913 20.91 -4.84 29.46
N THR A 914 21.14 -4.97 28.15
CA THR A 914 21.79 -3.94 27.34
C THR A 914 20.89 -3.58 26.15
N SER A 915 20.85 -2.30 25.78
CA SER A 915 20.02 -1.79 24.67
C SER A 915 20.78 -1.62 23.36
N GLN A 916 22.09 -1.85 23.38
CA GLN A 916 23.03 -1.75 22.27
C GLN A 916 24.22 -2.67 22.55
N LEU A 917 24.95 -3.03 21.50
CA LEU A 917 26.10 -3.91 21.61
C LEU A 917 27.18 -3.27 22.51
N THR A 918 27.49 -3.90 23.64
CA THR A 918 28.31 -3.32 24.71
C THR A 918 29.56 -4.15 24.98
N LEU A 919 30.71 -3.51 25.18
CA LEU A 919 31.98 -4.21 25.49
C LEU A 919 31.86 -5.00 26.81
N LEU A 920 32.19 -6.29 26.75
CA LEU A 920 32.22 -7.19 27.90
C LEU A 920 33.64 -7.21 28.52
N PRO A 921 33.81 -6.98 29.83
CA PRO A 921 35.12 -6.97 30.48
C PRO A 921 35.62 -8.40 30.75
N VAL A 922 36.10 -9.06 29.69
CA VAL A 922 36.67 -10.42 29.70
C VAL A 922 38.11 -10.42 30.18
#